data_AF-A0A1I6IWD6-F1
#
_entry.id   AF-A0A1I6IWD6-F1
#
_cell.length_a   1.000
_cell.length_b   1.000
_cell.length_c   1.000
_cell.angle_alpha   90.00
_cell.angle_beta   90.00
_cell.angle_gamma   90.00
#
_symmetry.space_group_name_H-M   'P 1'
#
loop_
_entity.id
_entity.type
_entity.pdbx_description
1 polymer ?
#
loop_
_entity_poly.entity_id
_entity_poly.type
_entity_poly.pdbx_seq_one_letter_code
_entity_poly.pdbx_strand_id
1 'polypeptide(L)'
;MTKKLRSRQISILLVVMLVLSSTFMFNNTSTVVQAATGVSITLQSGNGWTQGTDTFIQVNCTITNSTSSSISDWTATVPVASGASMVQAWSCGYSLSGTVLTLTPASYNATISANGSISFGFIIKNAGTISSSSATLTYAGAAATATPVVTPTPVVVTPTPVVVTPTPVVVTPTPVVVTPTPVVSTATPVSSTVGSVDLTTLPAVSYKTKDLDSSWDASTSETITLNSSSISYSGSNATVSGSTITITAGGTYIISGTLTNGSIVVNSADEELVHLIFNGVNITSNTSAPLYVMQADKVVVTLAAGTTNTLTDSANLVYTDAAEEEPSATVFSKDDLTFNGTGTLTVNANFNNAIQCKDKLKMISGTYFINSVDDGIIGKDCVGIMGGTYTVKTTGDAIKSTSDDDLTVGFVEIGNGTISISTGADAVQGESYVMVKGGTVNVTNSSDKGIVAATGVIILDGTLNITTTDDAVHSDNVVYVSGGTTTISAGDDGIHAENTVLIDAGTIKITKSYEGLEGLYITINGGDISVTSSDDGINVTDGSSTEAMPGQTGTGTAMLTLNGGTVVVNASGDGLDANGSITMTGGTVLVSGPTNNGNGALDYDNQFIISGGILMAAGSAGMAMAPSTTSTQASFLASYSSTQAANSVIILKDSSGNVLAAFNPAKQYSTVAVSAPGLTVGSTYSLYTGTTSKTTSGLLVSGEYTVGSSMVTVTLTSIVTGGNGGGGMTPPGGGTTPPGGRW
;
A
#
# COMPACT_ATOMS: atom_id res chain seq x y z
N MET A 1 -29.79 -31.49 0.94
CA MET A 1 -30.93 -30.82 0.26
C MET A 1 -31.44 -29.77 1.24
N THR A 2 -31.48 -28.47 1.00
CA THR A 2 -31.43 -27.66 -0.23
C THR A 2 -30.98 -26.25 0.18
N LYS A 3 -29.96 -25.71 -0.51
CA LYS A 3 -29.56 -24.29 -0.49
C LYS A 3 -30.75 -23.41 -0.92
N LYS A 4 -30.94 -22.26 -0.30
CA LYS A 4 -31.73 -21.15 -0.86
C LYS A 4 -30.87 -19.90 -0.94
N LEU A 5 -30.42 -19.60 -2.15
CA LEU A 5 -30.01 -18.26 -2.56
C LEU A 5 -31.22 -17.33 -2.54
N ARG A 6 -31.05 -16.07 -2.10
CA ARG A 6 -31.99 -14.98 -2.39
C ARG A 6 -31.22 -13.68 -2.72
N SER A 7 -30.93 -13.54 -4.01
CA SER A 7 -31.28 -12.39 -4.88
C SER A 7 -31.55 -11.04 -4.20
N ARG A 8 -30.63 -10.09 -4.43
CA ARG A 8 -30.84 -8.63 -4.39
C ARG A 8 -32.01 -8.19 -5.30
N GLN A 9 -32.85 -7.27 -4.86
CA GLN A 9 -33.56 -6.33 -5.75
C GLN A 9 -33.70 -4.95 -5.09
N ILE A 10 -33.02 -3.98 -5.70
CA ILE A 10 -33.09 -2.54 -5.49
C ILE A 10 -34.32 -2.02 -6.27
N SER A 11 -35.13 -1.16 -5.66
CA SER A 11 -36.16 -0.37 -6.36
C SER A 11 -35.83 1.11 -6.20
N ILE A 12 -35.21 1.71 -7.21
CA ILE A 12 -35.05 3.16 -7.36
C ILE A 12 -36.12 3.64 -8.34
N LEU A 13 -36.96 4.59 -7.90
CA LEU A 13 -37.92 5.28 -8.75
C LEU A 13 -37.26 6.54 -9.33
N LEU A 14 -37.06 6.54 -10.65
CA LEU A 14 -36.40 7.58 -11.43
C LEU A 14 -37.40 8.70 -11.79
N VAL A 15 -37.14 9.95 -11.37
CA VAL A 15 -37.76 11.14 -11.98
C VAL A 15 -36.67 11.86 -12.78
N VAL A 16 -36.81 11.83 -14.11
CA VAL A 16 -35.90 12.47 -15.06
C VAL A 16 -36.26 13.95 -15.19
N MET A 17 -35.41 14.85 -14.67
CA MET A 17 -35.27 16.21 -15.20
C MET A 17 -33.97 16.27 -16.00
N LEU A 18 -34.10 16.41 -17.32
CA LEU A 18 -33.00 16.60 -18.25
C LEU A 18 -32.54 18.07 -18.17
N VAL A 19 -31.50 18.33 -17.38
CA VAL A 19 -30.68 19.55 -17.54
C VAL A 19 -29.42 19.11 -18.28
N LEU A 20 -29.27 19.53 -19.53
CA LEU A 20 -28.01 19.43 -20.26
C LEU A 20 -26.98 20.32 -19.56
N SER A 21 -26.24 19.79 -18.60
CA SER A 21 -24.96 20.35 -18.19
C SER A 21 -23.92 19.92 -19.21
N SER A 22 -23.40 20.88 -19.98
CA SER A 22 -22.19 20.67 -20.77
C SER A 22 -21.07 20.26 -19.83
N THR A 23 -20.66 19.00 -19.89
CA THR A 23 -19.52 18.47 -19.14
C THR A 23 -18.25 19.21 -19.56
N PHE A 24 -17.67 19.94 -18.62
CA PHE A 24 -16.33 20.50 -18.78
C PHE A 24 -15.33 19.37 -18.53
N MET A 25 -14.81 18.78 -19.60
CA MET A 25 -13.79 17.73 -19.51
C MET A 25 -12.42 18.39 -19.34
N PHE A 26 -11.80 18.19 -18.18
CA PHE A 26 -10.34 18.24 -18.05
C PHE A 26 -9.83 16.82 -18.36
N ASN A 27 -8.99 16.65 -19.38
CA ASN A 27 -8.30 15.37 -19.55
C ASN A 27 -7.31 15.24 -18.39
N ASN A 28 -7.62 14.37 -17.43
CA ASN A 28 -6.85 14.13 -16.20
C ASN A 28 -5.50 13.41 -16.42
N THR A 29 -4.89 13.54 -17.59
CA THR A 29 -3.52 13.08 -17.81
C THR A 29 -2.56 14.24 -17.59
N SER A 30 -1.76 14.14 -16.52
CA SER A 30 -0.58 14.99 -16.31
C SER A 30 0.43 14.70 -17.43
N THR A 31 0.27 15.34 -18.59
CA THR A 31 1.25 15.24 -19.67
C THR A 31 2.31 16.33 -19.53
N VAL A 32 3.56 15.93 -19.73
CA VAL A 32 4.74 16.76 -19.55
C VAL A 32 5.07 17.44 -20.88
N VAL A 33 5.09 18.78 -20.93
CA VAL A 33 5.63 19.50 -22.10
C VAL A 33 7.10 19.78 -21.88
N GLN A 34 7.95 19.21 -22.72
CA GLN A 34 9.40 19.46 -22.73
C GLN A 34 9.70 20.76 -23.50
N ALA A 35 10.31 21.73 -22.83
CA ALA A 35 10.85 22.94 -23.48
C ALA A 35 12.20 22.69 -24.16
N ALA A 36 13.00 21.82 -23.54
CA ALA A 36 14.29 21.30 -23.99
C ALA A 36 14.55 19.98 -23.25
N THR A 37 15.49 19.15 -23.71
CA THR A 37 15.85 17.89 -23.03
C THR A 37 16.17 18.15 -21.56
N GLY A 38 15.32 17.65 -20.66
CA GLY A 38 15.49 17.76 -19.21
C GLY A 38 14.86 19.00 -18.57
N VAL A 39 14.08 19.82 -19.31
CA VAL A 39 13.26 20.90 -18.72
C VAL A 39 11.81 20.75 -19.15
N SER A 40 10.89 20.74 -18.19
CA SER A 40 9.47 20.54 -18.48
C SER A 40 8.53 21.40 -17.64
N ILE A 41 7.31 21.58 -18.16
CA ILE A 41 6.16 22.09 -17.41
C ILE A 41 5.05 21.05 -17.36
N THR A 42 4.41 20.93 -16.19
CA THR A 42 3.21 20.13 -15.95
C THR A 42 2.09 21.06 -15.50
N LEU A 43 0.90 20.90 -16.09
CA LEU A 43 -0.33 21.56 -15.65
C LEU A 43 -1.26 20.50 -15.06
N GLN A 44 -1.70 20.69 -13.83
CA GLN A 44 -2.62 19.81 -13.11
C GLN A 44 -3.86 20.62 -12.71
N SER A 45 -5.05 20.11 -13.02
CA SER A 45 -6.29 20.71 -12.51
C SER A 45 -6.37 20.58 -11.00
N GLY A 46 -6.68 21.69 -10.33
CA GLY A 46 -7.18 21.71 -8.97
C GLY A 46 -8.72 21.73 -8.98
N ASN A 47 -9.31 22.55 -8.10
CA ASN A 47 -10.76 22.68 -8.01
C ASN A 47 -11.37 23.38 -9.23
N GLY A 48 -12.55 22.90 -9.65
CA GLY A 48 -13.39 23.56 -10.65
C GLY A 48 -14.79 23.81 -10.08
N TRP A 49 -15.39 24.96 -10.40
CA TRP A 49 -16.77 25.26 -10.00
C TRP A 49 -17.47 26.12 -11.03
N THR A 50 -18.77 26.27 -10.85
CA THR A 50 -19.60 27.16 -11.67
C THR A 50 -20.26 28.21 -10.79
N GLN A 51 -20.41 29.42 -11.32
CA GLN A 51 -21.17 30.48 -10.68
C GLN A 51 -22.03 31.16 -11.76
N GLY A 52 -23.33 30.86 -11.77
CA GLY A 52 -24.21 31.26 -12.87
C GLY A 52 -23.79 30.61 -14.19
N THR A 53 -23.59 31.40 -15.25
CA THR A 53 -23.12 30.88 -16.56
C THR A 53 -21.60 30.78 -16.65
N ASP A 54 -20.87 31.23 -15.62
CA ASP A 54 -19.41 31.25 -15.64
C ASP A 54 -18.82 29.95 -15.07
N THR A 55 -17.77 29.47 -15.72
CA THR A 55 -16.97 28.33 -15.25
C THR A 55 -15.63 28.81 -14.70
N PHE A 56 -15.16 28.21 -13.61
CA PHE A 56 -13.90 28.55 -12.96
C PHE A 56 -13.06 27.29 -12.84
N ILE A 57 -11.77 27.42 -13.12
CA ILE A 57 -10.82 26.32 -12.97
C ILE A 57 -9.58 26.83 -12.26
N GLN A 58 -9.19 26.11 -11.21
CA GLN A 58 -7.90 26.23 -10.57
C GLN A 58 -6.89 25.31 -11.29
N VAL A 59 -5.71 25.82 -11.60
CA VAL A 59 -4.63 25.06 -12.24
C VAL A 59 -3.35 25.21 -11.42
N ASN A 60 -2.78 24.08 -11.00
CA ASN A 60 -1.48 23.99 -10.36
C ASN A 60 -0.43 23.65 -11.44
N CYS A 61 0.67 24.38 -11.43
CA CYS A 61 1.73 24.27 -12.43
C CYS A 61 3.04 23.92 -11.73
N THR A 62 3.82 23.02 -12.33
CA THR A 62 5.18 22.72 -11.88
C THR A 62 6.15 22.80 -13.05
N ILE A 63 7.25 23.53 -12.89
CA ILE A 63 8.38 23.49 -13.81
C ILE A 63 9.49 22.67 -13.17
N THR A 64 9.99 21.66 -13.88
CA THR A 64 11.09 20.79 -13.44
C THR A 64 12.30 20.99 -14.34
N ASN A 65 13.47 21.22 -13.73
CA ASN A 65 14.76 21.31 -14.39
C ASN A 65 15.65 20.13 -13.96
N SER A 66 15.63 19.05 -14.72
CA SER A 66 16.49 17.87 -14.54
C SER A 66 17.85 18.00 -15.23
N THR A 67 18.24 19.20 -15.66
CA THR A 67 19.55 19.43 -16.27
C THR A 67 20.61 19.71 -15.21
N SER A 68 21.89 19.60 -15.60
CA SER A 68 23.04 19.91 -14.75
C SER A 68 23.31 21.41 -14.57
N SER A 69 22.51 22.28 -15.18
CA SER A 69 22.66 23.74 -15.11
C SER A 69 21.38 24.41 -14.62
N SER A 70 21.48 25.56 -13.96
CA SER A 70 20.29 26.34 -13.58
C SER A 70 19.65 27.00 -14.80
N ILE A 71 18.32 27.12 -14.81
CA ILE A 71 17.57 27.89 -15.80
C ILE A 71 17.01 29.16 -15.16
N SER A 72 16.86 30.23 -15.95
CA SER A 72 16.36 31.52 -15.47
C SER A 72 15.40 32.19 -16.47
N ASP A 73 14.63 33.17 -16.00
CA ASP A 73 13.70 33.97 -16.81
C ASP A 73 12.71 33.11 -17.62
N TRP A 74 12.10 32.13 -16.96
CA TRP A 74 11.14 31.26 -17.61
C TRP A 74 9.87 32.02 -18.03
N THR A 75 9.19 31.56 -19.09
CA THR A 75 7.88 32.06 -19.49
C THR A 75 7.07 30.90 -20.02
N ALA A 76 5.89 30.68 -19.44
CA ALA A 76 4.97 29.65 -19.88
C ALA A 76 3.74 30.26 -20.56
N THR A 77 3.29 29.69 -21.67
CA THR A 77 2.05 30.12 -22.33
C THR A 77 1.03 29.00 -22.34
N VAL A 78 -0.21 29.30 -21.99
CA VAL A 78 -1.33 28.34 -21.96
C VAL A 78 -2.43 28.86 -22.90
N PRO A 79 -2.81 28.11 -23.95
CA PRO A 79 -3.97 28.44 -24.77
C PRO A 79 -5.26 28.32 -23.97
N VAL A 80 -6.15 29.30 -24.11
CA VAL A 80 -7.46 29.39 -23.42
C VAL A 80 -8.55 29.83 -24.39
N ALA A 81 -9.82 29.57 -24.06
CA ALA A 81 -10.96 29.95 -24.89
C ALA A 81 -11.12 31.48 -25.03
N SER A 82 -11.75 31.91 -26.13
CA SER A 82 -12.15 33.30 -26.31
C SER A 82 -13.17 33.71 -25.26
N GLY A 83 -12.88 34.78 -24.52
CA GLY A 83 -13.72 35.24 -23.40
C GLY A 83 -13.25 34.77 -22.02
N ALA A 84 -12.11 34.06 -21.95
CA ALA A 84 -11.46 33.75 -20.68
C ALA A 84 -11.04 35.04 -19.94
N SER A 85 -11.07 34.99 -18.61
CA SER A 85 -10.62 36.11 -17.76
C SER A 85 -9.91 35.60 -16.51
N MET A 86 -8.77 36.20 -16.19
CA MET A 86 -7.98 35.81 -15.01
C MET A 86 -8.68 36.26 -13.73
N VAL A 87 -8.72 35.37 -12.74
CA VAL A 87 -9.29 35.65 -11.42
C VAL A 87 -8.17 35.88 -10.42
N GLN A 88 -7.21 34.96 -10.37
CA GLN A 88 -6.09 35.02 -9.44
C GLN A 88 -4.89 34.23 -9.98
N ALA A 89 -3.69 34.60 -9.57
CA ALA A 89 -2.47 33.80 -9.74
C ALA A 89 -1.62 33.87 -8.47
N TRP A 90 -0.84 32.83 -8.19
CA TRP A 90 0.12 32.79 -7.09
C TRP A 90 1.46 32.25 -7.57
N SER A 91 2.54 32.72 -6.93
CA SER A 91 3.93 32.38 -7.28
C SER A 91 4.32 32.62 -8.74
N CYS A 92 3.57 33.46 -9.45
CA CYS A 92 3.85 33.90 -10.82
C CYS A 92 3.19 35.25 -11.11
N GLY A 93 3.72 35.98 -12.09
CA GLY A 93 3.01 37.05 -12.79
C GLY A 93 2.22 36.49 -13.97
N TYR A 94 1.27 37.26 -14.50
CA TYR A 94 0.48 36.84 -15.66
C TYR A 94 0.09 38.00 -16.58
N SER A 95 -0.17 37.67 -17.84
CA SER A 95 -0.89 38.52 -18.80
C SER A 95 -1.77 37.65 -19.70
N LEU A 96 -2.97 38.14 -20.05
CA LEU A 96 -3.90 37.44 -20.94
C LEU A 96 -4.20 38.31 -22.15
N SER A 97 -3.87 37.80 -23.35
CA SER A 97 -4.11 38.49 -24.62
C SER A 97 -4.84 37.57 -25.59
N GLY A 98 -6.11 37.88 -25.87
CA GLY A 98 -6.97 37.02 -26.71
C GLY A 98 -7.16 35.64 -26.08
N THR A 99 -6.62 34.61 -26.74
CA THR A 99 -6.73 33.20 -26.37
C THR A 99 -5.44 32.63 -25.77
N VAL A 100 -4.51 33.49 -25.32
CA VAL A 100 -3.22 33.04 -24.78
C VAL A 100 -2.96 33.68 -23.42
N LEU A 101 -2.91 32.84 -22.38
CA LEU A 101 -2.44 33.20 -21.04
C LEU A 101 -0.92 33.04 -21.00
N THR A 102 -0.20 34.09 -20.62
CA THR A 102 1.26 34.07 -20.42
C THR A 102 1.55 34.20 -18.93
N LEU A 103 2.39 33.30 -18.40
CA LEU A 103 2.80 33.21 -17.00
C LEU A 103 4.30 33.48 -16.90
N THR A 104 4.70 34.37 -16.00
CA THR A 104 6.09 34.80 -15.79
C THR A 104 6.52 34.60 -14.34
N PRO A 105 7.83 34.51 -14.04
CA PRO A 105 8.31 34.30 -12.69
C PRO A 105 7.92 35.41 -11.72
N ALA A 106 7.77 35.01 -10.46
CA ALA A 106 7.96 35.90 -9.33
C ALA A 106 9.46 36.14 -9.09
N SER A 107 9.80 37.24 -8.44
CA SER A 107 11.22 37.63 -8.24
C SER A 107 12.08 36.55 -7.54
N TYR A 108 11.49 35.74 -6.67
CA TYR A 108 12.19 34.71 -5.89
C TYR A 108 12.28 33.35 -6.58
N ASN A 109 11.51 33.11 -7.66
CA ASN A 109 11.52 31.84 -8.40
C ASN A 109 11.90 32.01 -9.88
N ALA A 110 12.49 33.17 -10.22
CA ALA A 110 12.99 33.45 -11.55
C ALA A 110 14.16 32.54 -11.97
N THR A 111 14.88 31.95 -11.02
CA THR A 111 15.93 30.96 -11.26
C THR A 111 15.55 29.62 -10.65
N ILE A 112 15.67 28.55 -11.43
CA ILE A 112 15.46 27.17 -11.00
C ILE A 112 16.81 26.46 -11.06
N SER A 113 17.29 25.95 -9.92
CA SER A 113 18.59 25.27 -9.83
C SER A 113 18.65 24.03 -10.72
N ALA A 114 19.87 23.56 -11.01
CA ALA A 114 20.08 22.23 -11.57
C ALA A 114 19.39 21.17 -10.69
N ASN A 115 18.72 20.21 -11.31
CA ASN A 115 17.87 19.20 -10.65
C ASN A 115 16.78 19.78 -9.72
N GLY A 116 16.39 21.05 -9.91
CA GLY A 116 15.39 21.74 -9.10
C GLY A 116 14.02 21.79 -9.76
N SER A 117 13.00 22.11 -8.97
CA SER A 117 11.64 22.38 -9.46
C SER A 117 11.01 23.55 -8.72
N ILE A 118 10.00 24.16 -9.33
CA ILE A 118 9.17 25.19 -8.70
C ILE A 118 7.70 24.92 -8.98
N SER A 119 6.83 25.37 -8.09
CA SER A 119 5.37 25.30 -8.26
C SER A 119 4.72 26.68 -8.16
N PHE A 120 3.70 26.88 -8.98
CA PHE A 120 2.87 28.08 -9.06
C PHE A 120 1.48 27.71 -9.54
N GLY A 121 0.55 28.66 -9.65
CA GLY A 121 -0.77 28.34 -10.16
C GLY A 121 -1.67 29.53 -10.35
N PHE A 122 -2.86 29.27 -10.88
CA PHE A 122 -3.84 30.30 -11.19
C PHE A 122 -5.27 29.79 -11.14
N ILE A 123 -6.22 30.72 -11.00
CA ILE A 123 -7.65 30.53 -11.22
C ILE A 123 -8.06 31.38 -12.40
N ILE A 124 -8.73 30.76 -13.36
CA ILE A 124 -9.21 31.41 -14.59
C ILE A 124 -10.68 31.10 -14.82
N LYS A 125 -11.43 32.13 -15.23
CA LYS A 125 -12.85 32.07 -15.57
C LYS A 125 -13.03 31.87 -17.07
N ASN A 126 -14.00 31.03 -17.45
CA ASN A 126 -14.42 30.74 -18.82
C ASN A 126 -13.26 30.30 -19.73
N ALA A 127 -12.33 29.51 -19.17
CA ALA A 127 -11.06 29.17 -19.81
C ALA A 127 -11.18 28.18 -20.97
N GLY A 128 -12.34 27.52 -21.13
CA GLY A 128 -12.47 26.35 -22.01
C GLY A 128 -11.63 25.17 -21.51
N THR A 129 -11.47 24.17 -22.37
CA THR A 129 -10.58 23.04 -22.08
C THR A 129 -9.12 23.49 -22.12
N ILE A 130 -8.42 23.37 -20.99
CA ILE A 130 -6.98 23.55 -20.89
C ILE A 130 -6.34 22.18 -21.03
N SER A 131 -5.39 22.04 -21.95
CA SER A 131 -4.62 20.82 -22.14
C SER A 131 -3.17 21.05 -21.75
N SER A 132 -2.59 20.13 -20.99
CA SER A 132 -1.18 20.19 -20.62
C SER A 132 -0.28 20.12 -21.87
N SER A 133 -0.67 19.37 -22.90
CA SER A 133 0.10 19.23 -24.16
C SER A 133 0.10 20.45 -25.08
N SER A 134 -0.74 21.46 -24.80
CA SER A 134 -0.80 22.71 -25.57
C SER A 134 -0.09 23.88 -24.90
N ALA A 135 0.41 23.69 -23.67
CA ALA A 135 1.26 24.67 -23.01
C ALA A 135 2.62 24.77 -23.71
N THR A 136 3.26 25.92 -23.65
CA THR A 136 4.67 26.07 -24.05
C THR A 136 5.47 26.65 -22.88
N LEU A 137 6.77 26.37 -22.85
CA LEU A 137 7.71 26.90 -21.86
C LEU A 137 8.98 27.37 -22.58
N THR A 138 9.45 28.56 -22.21
CA THR A 138 10.69 29.19 -22.69
C THR A 138 11.50 29.69 -21.50
N TYR A 139 12.81 29.90 -21.64
CA TYR A 139 13.71 30.43 -20.59
C TYR A 139 14.96 31.06 -21.22
N ALA A 140 15.70 31.90 -20.46
CA ALA A 140 16.90 32.56 -20.96
C ALA A 140 17.97 31.56 -21.42
N GLY A 141 18.35 31.65 -22.70
CA GLY A 141 19.37 30.80 -23.32
C GLY A 141 18.86 29.61 -24.15
N ALA A 142 17.53 29.37 -24.20
CA ALA A 142 16.92 28.39 -25.10
C ALA A 142 15.98 29.07 -26.10
N ALA A 143 16.39 29.14 -27.36
CA ALA A 143 15.47 29.47 -28.45
C ALA A 143 14.61 28.23 -28.74
N ALA A 144 13.33 28.26 -28.41
CA ALA A 144 12.37 27.23 -28.79
C ALA A 144 11.90 27.43 -30.24
N THR A 145 11.96 26.38 -31.05
CA THR A 145 11.05 26.20 -32.19
C THR A 145 10.56 24.76 -32.22
N ALA A 146 9.31 24.56 -31.83
CA ALA A 146 8.48 23.49 -32.37
C ALA A 146 7.37 24.17 -33.18
N THR A 147 7.44 24.02 -34.50
CA THR A 147 6.43 24.53 -35.43
C THR A 147 5.10 23.81 -35.17
N PRO A 148 3.95 24.51 -35.09
CA PRO A 148 2.67 23.85 -34.87
C PRO A 148 2.33 22.96 -36.07
N VAL A 149 2.03 21.68 -35.81
CA VAL A 149 1.41 20.79 -36.78
C VAL A 149 -0.03 21.26 -36.96
N VAL A 150 -0.30 21.94 -38.08
CA VAL A 150 -1.67 22.21 -38.56
C VAL A 150 -2.24 20.91 -39.09
N THR A 151 -3.16 20.30 -38.34
CA THR A 151 -4.05 19.26 -38.85
C THR A 151 -5.10 19.92 -39.74
N PRO A 152 -5.17 19.65 -41.06
CA PRO A 152 -6.20 20.24 -41.91
C PRO A 152 -7.59 19.71 -41.52
N THR A 153 -8.55 20.63 -41.43
CA THR A 153 -9.98 20.33 -41.23
C THR A 153 -10.49 19.43 -42.36
N PRO A 154 -11.15 18.29 -42.08
CA PRO A 154 -11.66 17.43 -43.13
C PRO A 154 -12.83 18.11 -43.86
N VAL A 155 -12.65 18.36 -45.15
CA VAL A 155 -13.74 18.77 -46.04
C VAL A 155 -14.55 17.53 -46.41
N VAL A 156 -15.83 17.53 -46.04
CA VAL A 156 -16.81 16.53 -46.46
C VAL A 156 -17.07 16.70 -47.95
N VAL A 157 -16.66 15.72 -48.75
CA VAL A 157 -17.13 15.52 -50.12
C VAL A 157 -17.64 14.09 -50.27
N THR A 158 -18.90 13.96 -50.66
CA THR A 158 -19.57 12.69 -50.96
C THR A 158 -19.28 12.30 -52.41
N PRO A 159 -18.52 11.23 -52.70
CA PRO A 159 -18.36 10.77 -54.07
C PRO A 159 -19.49 9.83 -54.49
N THR A 160 -20.09 10.14 -55.64
CA THR A 160 -20.99 9.25 -56.39
C THR A 160 -20.19 8.06 -56.97
N PRO A 161 -20.67 6.81 -56.88
CA PRO A 161 -19.91 5.65 -57.35
C PRO A 161 -19.88 5.58 -58.88
N VAL A 162 -18.67 5.55 -59.45
CA VAL A 162 -18.43 5.20 -60.86
C VAL A 162 -17.92 3.77 -60.92
N VAL A 163 -18.63 2.92 -61.67
CA VAL A 163 -18.25 1.54 -61.95
C VAL A 163 -17.18 1.53 -63.03
N VAL A 164 -16.00 0.96 -62.73
CA VAL A 164 -15.01 0.57 -63.74
C VAL A 164 -14.63 -0.90 -63.59
N THR A 165 -14.77 -1.64 -64.67
CA THR A 165 -14.46 -3.05 -64.81
C THR A 165 -12.95 -3.23 -65.06
N PRO A 166 -12.21 -4.06 -64.30
CA PRO A 166 -10.79 -4.28 -64.57
C PRO A 166 -10.59 -5.27 -65.73
N THR A 167 -9.68 -4.93 -66.64
CA THR A 167 -9.12 -5.85 -67.64
C THR A 167 -7.85 -6.49 -67.06
N PRO A 168 -7.68 -7.82 -67.08
CA PRO A 168 -6.51 -8.47 -66.48
C PRO A 168 -5.30 -8.37 -67.42
N VAL A 169 -4.19 -7.82 -66.90
CA VAL A 169 -2.86 -7.92 -67.52
C VAL A 169 -2.05 -8.94 -66.73
N VAL A 170 -1.61 -9.99 -67.40
CA VAL A 170 -0.71 -11.01 -66.88
C VAL A 170 0.72 -10.49 -66.98
N VAL A 171 1.39 -10.32 -65.84
CA VAL A 171 2.84 -10.13 -65.76
C VAL A 171 3.43 -11.19 -64.84
N THR A 172 4.34 -11.98 -65.40
CA THR A 172 5.08 -13.05 -64.73
C THR A 172 6.26 -12.44 -63.98
N PRO A 173 6.35 -12.51 -62.63
CA PRO A 173 7.50 -12.00 -61.91
C PRO A 173 8.67 -13.00 -61.91
N THR A 174 9.86 -12.49 -62.19
CA THR A 174 11.15 -13.16 -61.97
C THR A 174 11.44 -13.22 -60.46
N PRO A 175 11.89 -14.35 -59.89
CA PRO A 175 12.14 -14.46 -58.46
C PRO A 175 13.39 -13.66 -58.07
N VAL A 176 13.21 -12.67 -57.20
CA VAL A 176 14.30 -11.98 -56.48
C VAL A 176 14.43 -12.64 -55.12
N VAL A 177 15.61 -13.21 -54.84
CA VAL A 177 15.99 -13.69 -53.50
C VAL A 177 16.30 -12.47 -52.65
N VAL A 178 15.37 -12.08 -51.77
CA VAL A 178 15.61 -11.15 -50.68
C VAL A 178 15.98 -11.97 -49.44
N THR A 179 17.23 -11.84 -49.00
CA THR A 179 17.67 -12.30 -47.68
C THR A 179 17.22 -11.25 -46.67
N PRO A 180 16.29 -11.55 -45.73
CA PRO A 180 15.88 -10.56 -44.74
C PRO A 180 17.03 -10.30 -43.77
N THR A 181 17.41 -9.03 -43.64
CA THR A 181 18.24 -8.56 -42.53
C THR A 181 17.38 -8.61 -41.26
N PRO A 182 17.83 -9.27 -40.16
CA PRO A 182 17.06 -9.32 -38.93
C PRO A 182 16.88 -7.89 -38.39
N VAL A 183 15.62 -7.50 -38.21
CA VAL A 183 15.27 -6.26 -37.51
C VAL A 183 15.49 -6.52 -36.02
N VAL A 184 16.57 -5.96 -35.48
CA VAL A 184 16.77 -5.89 -34.03
C VAL A 184 15.74 -4.88 -33.50
N SER A 185 14.63 -5.39 -32.98
CA SER A 185 13.70 -4.60 -32.18
C SER A 185 14.38 -4.31 -30.85
N THR A 186 15.01 -3.14 -30.73
CA THR A 186 15.43 -2.62 -29.43
C THR A 186 14.17 -2.15 -28.70
N ALA A 187 13.60 -3.01 -27.87
CA ALA A 187 12.63 -2.57 -26.88
C ALA A 187 13.32 -1.54 -25.98
N THR A 188 12.94 -0.27 -26.12
CA THR A 188 13.28 0.77 -25.15
C THR A 188 12.72 0.32 -23.80
N PRO A 189 13.53 0.21 -22.73
CA PRO A 189 13.01 -0.08 -21.41
C PRO A 189 12.03 1.03 -21.04
N VAL A 190 10.78 0.65 -20.86
CA VAL A 190 9.77 1.52 -20.27
C VAL A 190 10.18 1.66 -18.81
N SER A 191 10.78 2.79 -18.46
CA SER A 191 10.96 3.17 -17.06
C SER A 191 9.58 3.54 -16.53
N SER A 192 8.88 2.54 -15.98
CA SER A 192 7.75 2.78 -15.09
C SER A 192 8.30 3.47 -13.86
N THR A 193 8.03 4.76 -13.71
CA THR A 193 8.25 5.46 -12.46
C THR A 193 7.36 4.81 -11.40
N VAL A 194 8.00 4.08 -10.48
CA VAL A 194 7.42 3.54 -9.24
C VAL A 194 6.61 4.64 -8.56
N GLY A 195 5.33 4.39 -8.30
CA GLY A 195 4.50 5.31 -7.54
C GLY A 195 5.06 5.47 -6.13
N SER A 196 5.57 6.64 -5.79
CA SER A 196 5.87 6.98 -4.40
C SER A 196 4.57 7.21 -3.65
N VAL A 197 4.42 6.62 -2.46
CA VAL A 197 3.30 6.95 -1.56
C VAL A 197 3.55 8.35 -0.98
N ASP A 198 2.69 9.31 -1.27
CA ASP A 198 2.77 10.64 -0.66
C ASP A 198 2.12 10.63 0.73
N LEU A 199 2.93 10.31 1.74
CA LEU A 199 2.51 10.29 3.14
C LEU A 199 1.92 11.62 3.64
N THR A 200 2.20 12.74 2.99
CA THR A 200 1.69 14.06 3.42
C THR A 200 0.22 14.27 3.07
N THR A 201 -0.31 13.45 2.16
CA THR A 201 -1.73 13.48 1.75
C THR A 201 -2.60 12.53 2.57
N LEU A 202 -1.98 11.59 3.29
CA LEU A 202 -2.72 10.68 4.15
C LEU A 202 -3.28 11.45 5.35
N PRO A 203 -4.54 11.19 5.74
CA PRO A 203 -5.07 11.74 6.97
C PRO A 203 -4.21 11.29 8.16
N ALA A 204 -4.31 12.01 9.27
CA ALA A 204 -3.61 11.64 10.49
C ALA A 204 -4.47 12.03 11.69
N VAL A 205 -4.33 11.26 12.76
CA VAL A 205 -5.07 11.57 13.99
C VAL A 205 -4.52 12.88 14.57
N SER A 206 -5.40 13.86 14.71
CA SER A 206 -5.05 15.12 15.38
C SER A 206 -5.37 15.01 16.87
N TYR A 207 -4.32 14.95 17.70
CA TYR A 207 -4.43 15.00 19.16
C TYR A 207 -4.44 16.46 19.65
N LYS A 208 -5.51 16.84 20.34
CA LYS A 208 -5.71 18.20 20.90
C LYS A 208 -5.34 18.24 22.37
N THR A 209 -5.14 19.43 22.92
CA THR A 209 -4.84 19.62 24.36
C THR A 209 -5.87 18.91 25.26
N LYS A 210 -7.17 19.00 24.92
CA LYS A 210 -8.23 18.31 25.66
C LYS A 210 -8.13 16.78 25.62
N ASP A 211 -7.50 16.20 24.61
CA ASP A 211 -7.26 14.76 24.53
C ASP A 211 -6.13 14.34 25.49
N LEU A 212 -5.08 15.15 25.54
CA LEU A 212 -3.83 14.86 26.26
C LEU A 212 -3.88 15.21 27.75
N ASP A 213 -4.76 16.13 28.15
CA ASP A 213 -4.89 16.57 29.53
C ASP A 213 -5.58 15.50 30.38
N SER A 214 -4.80 14.85 31.25
CA SER A 214 -5.29 13.89 32.24
C SER A 214 -5.35 14.50 33.65
N SER A 215 -5.19 15.82 33.79
CA SER A 215 -5.19 16.50 35.09
C SER A 215 -6.62 16.76 35.58
N TRP A 216 -6.80 16.72 36.88
CA TRP A 216 -8.07 17.02 37.55
C TRP A 216 -7.82 17.43 39.00
N ASP A 217 -8.74 18.21 39.57
CA ASP A 217 -8.66 18.69 40.95
C ASP A 217 -9.93 18.30 41.71
N ALA A 218 -9.77 17.52 42.77
CA ALA A 218 -10.87 17.06 43.63
C ALA A 218 -11.66 18.20 44.28
N SER A 219 -11.05 19.37 44.45
CA SER A 219 -11.70 20.52 45.09
C SER A 219 -12.64 21.29 44.16
N THR A 220 -12.44 21.17 42.84
CA THR A 220 -13.25 21.85 41.82
C THR A 220 -14.11 20.89 41.00
N SER A 221 -13.88 19.58 41.11
CA SER A 221 -14.62 18.55 40.39
C SER A 221 -15.86 18.10 41.18
N GLU A 222 -16.92 17.73 40.46
CA GLU A 222 -18.09 17.15 41.08
C GLU A 222 -17.88 15.66 41.36
N THR A 223 -18.45 15.13 42.44
CA THR A 223 -18.26 13.72 42.84
C THR A 223 -19.53 12.90 42.63
N ILE A 224 -19.37 11.74 42.00
CA ILE A 224 -20.40 10.72 41.81
C ILE A 224 -19.95 9.44 42.53
N THR A 225 -20.71 9.02 43.53
CA THR A 225 -20.44 7.78 44.28
C THR A 225 -21.44 6.70 43.92
N LEU A 226 -20.93 5.55 43.51
CA LEU A 226 -21.69 4.37 43.09
C LEU A 226 -21.85 3.39 44.27
N ASN A 227 -23.09 3.17 44.73
CA ASN A 227 -23.42 2.45 45.97
C ASN A 227 -24.26 1.17 45.70
N SER A 228 -23.71 0.26 44.91
CA SER A 228 -24.31 -1.00 44.44
C SER A 228 -25.61 -0.84 43.65
N SER A 229 -26.70 -0.45 44.31
CA SER A 229 -28.03 -0.27 43.70
C SER A 229 -28.50 1.19 43.63
N SER A 230 -27.67 2.14 44.06
CA SER A 230 -28.00 3.58 44.08
C SER A 230 -26.78 4.44 43.78
N ILE A 231 -27.01 5.71 43.44
CA ILE A 231 -25.96 6.70 43.16
C ILE A 231 -26.13 7.89 44.11
N SER A 232 -25.02 8.38 44.68
CA SER A 232 -24.98 9.64 45.42
C SER A 232 -24.32 10.72 44.59
N TYR A 233 -25.05 11.81 44.37
CA TYR A 233 -24.60 13.00 43.65
C TYR A 233 -25.39 14.21 44.16
N SER A 234 -24.72 15.35 44.35
CA SER A 234 -25.32 16.57 44.92
C SER A 234 -25.06 17.85 44.10
N GLY A 235 -24.47 17.72 42.91
CA GLY A 235 -24.27 18.84 41.98
C GLY A 235 -25.54 19.16 41.18
N SER A 236 -25.42 20.11 40.25
CA SER A 236 -26.53 20.54 39.37
C SER A 236 -26.42 20.05 37.93
N ASN A 237 -25.25 19.53 37.53
CA ASN A 237 -24.92 19.22 36.16
C ASN A 237 -25.26 17.77 35.76
N ALA A 238 -25.87 17.01 36.67
CA ALA A 238 -26.37 15.66 36.40
C ALA A 238 -27.65 15.38 37.19
N THR A 239 -28.40 14.37 36.74
CA THR A 239 -29.61 13.89 37.41
C THR A 239 -29.48 12.40 37.71
N VAL A 240 -29.98 11.96 38.87
CA VAL A 240 -29.97 10.55 39.27
C VAL A 240 -31.39 10.01 39.22
N SER A 241 -31.58 8.90 38.50
CA SER A 241 -32.82 8.13 38.46
C SER A 241 -32.51 6.67 38.79
N GLY A 242 -32.77 6.27 40.04
CA GLY A 242 -32.43 4.94 40.54
C GLY A 242 -30.91 4.68 40.52
N SER A 243 -30.49 3.72 39.70
CA SER A 243 -29.08 3.35 39.48
C SER A 243 -28.52 3.89 38.16
N THR A 244 -29.19 4.85 37.53
CA THR A 244 -28.70 5.59 36.36
C THR A 244 -28.42 7.03 36.73
N ILE A 245 -27.25 7.53 36.33
CA ILE A 245 -26.93 8.96 36.37
C ILE A 245 -26.85 9.49 34.94
N THR A 246 -27.50 10.63 34.69
CA THR A 246 -27.46 11.33 33.40
C THR A 246 -26.78 12.68 33.59
N ILE A 247 -25.58 12.82 33.04
CA ILE A 247 -24.81 14.06 32.99
C ILE A 247 -25.34 14.92 31.83
N THR A 248 -25.71 16.16 32.13
CA THR A 248 -26.45 17.04 31.20
C THR A 248 -25.74 18.35 30.85
N ALA A 249 -24.55 18.58 31.41
CA ALA A 249 -23.75 19.76 31.15
C ALA A 249 -22.25 19.43 31.18
N GLY A 250 -21.42 20.36 30.69
CA GLY A 250 -19.97 20.27 30.79
C GLY A 250 -19.45 20.28 32.25
N GLY A 251 -18.24 19.76 32.43
CA GLY A 251 -17.57 19.72 33.74
C GLY A 251 -16.70 18.49 33.96
N THR A 252 -16.02 18.46 35.11
CA THR A 252 -15.21 17.33 35.56
C THR A 252 -15.93 16.55 36.65
N TYR A 253 -16.06 15.24 36.44
CA TYR A 253 -16.82 14.33 37.30
C TYR A 253 -15.92 13.22 37.82
N ILE A 254 -15.67 13.18 39.13
CA ILE A 254 -14.94 12.09 39.78
C ILE A 254 -15.91 10.98 40.14
N ILE A 255 -15.70 9.80 39.54
CA ILE A 255 -16.60 8.66 39.68
C ILE A 255 -15.86 7.53 40.37
N SER A 256 -16.47 6.97 41.42
CA SER A 256 -15.89 5.88 42.19
C SER A 256 -16.97 4.96 42.80
N GLY A 257 -16.61 3.72 43.07
CA GLY A 257 -17.48 2.73 43.68
C GLY A 257 -18.07 1.74 42.67
N THR A 258 -19.14 1.05 43.08
CA THR A 258 -19.70 -0.06 42.32
C THR A 258 -21.19 0.15 42.01
N LEU A 259 -21.63 -0.20 40.79
CA LEU A 259 -23.04 -0.48 40.48
C LEU A 259 -23.18 -1.93 40.03
N THR A 260 -24.08 -2.70 40.65
CA THR A 260 -24.36 -4.08 40.25
C THR A 260 -25.37 -4.17 39.10
N ASN A 261 -26.09 -3.10 38.85
CA ASN A 261 -26.97 -2.92 37.69
C ASN A 261 -27.26 -1.43 37.49
N GLY A 262 -26.62 -0.78 36.53
CA GLY A 262 -26.86 0.63 36.25
C GLY A 262 -25.95 1.18 35.16
N SER A 263 -26.04 2.48 34.91
CA SER A 263 -25.35 3.13 33.80
C SER A 263 -24.96 4.58 34.14
N ILE A 264 -23.87 5.02 33.54
CA ILE A 264 -23.53 6.44 33.39
C ILE A 264 -23.97 6.84 31.98
N VAL A 265 -24.83 7.85 31.89
CA VAL A 265 -25.31 8.41 30.63
C VAL A 265 -24.78 9.84 30.50
N VAL A 266 -24.21 10.19 29.35
CA VAL A 266 -23.87 11.57 29.00
C VAL A 266 -24.84 12.02 27.92
N ASN A 267 -25.61 13.06 28.22
CA ASN A 267 -26.58 13.67 27.31
C ASN A 267 -26.55 15.18 27.52
N SER A 268 -25.43 15.79 27.15
CA SER A 268 -25.16 17.22 27.28
C SER A 268 -25.34 17.89 25.92
N ALA A 269 -26.22 18.88 25.86
CA ALA A 269 -26.38 19.73 24.68
C ALA A 269 -25.33 20.86 24.62
N ASP A 270 -24.54 21.02 25.69
CA ASP A 270 -23.50 22.04 25.78
C ASP A 270 -22.27 21.65 24.93
N GLU A 271 -21.59 22.67 24.40
CA GLU A 271 -20.33 22.51 23.66
C GLU A 271 -19.10 22.39 24.60
N GLU A 272 -19.34 22.37 25.91
CA GLU A 272 -18.29 22.23 26.91
C GLU A 272 -17.86 20.76 27.08
N LEU A 273 -16.59 20.55 27.43
CA LEU A 273 -16.03 19.22 27.67
C LEU A 273 -16.73 18.53 28.84
N VAL A 274 -17.17 17.29 28.64
CA VAL A 274 -17.52 16.37 29.71
C VAL A 274 -16.31 15.50 30.04
N HIS A 275 -15.73 15.69 31.22
CA HIS A 275 -14.50 15.02 31.65
C HIS A 275 -14.80 14.04 32.79
N LEU A 276 -14.80 12.74 32.47
CA LEU A 276 -15.10 11.66 33.41
C LEU A 276 -13.79 11.11 34.01
N ILE A 277 -13.62 11.23 35.31
CA ILE A 277 -12.48 10.66 36.04
C ILE A 277 -12.89 9.31 36.62
N PHE A 278 -12.41 8.24 36.02
CA PHE A 278 -12.65 6.87 36.47
C PHE A 278 -11.65 6.52 37.58
N ASN A 279 -12.11 6.59 38.82
CA ASN A 279 -11.31 6.46 40.04
C ASN A 279 -11.74 5.22 40.86
N GLY A 280 -11.63 4.04 40.25
CA GLY A 280 -12.07 2.79 40.85
C GLY A 280 -13.56 2.52 40.64
N VAL A 281 -14.01 2.63 39.38
CA VAL A 281 -15.39 2.39 38.94
C VAL A 281 -15.59 0.92 38.62
N ASN A 282 -16.66 0.30 39.14
CA ASN A 282 -17.08 -1.04 38.74
C ASN A 282 -18.57 -1.05 38.41
N ILE A 283 -18.94 -1.16 37.13
CA ILE A 283 -20.33 -1.10 36.70
C ILE A 283 -20.69 -2.35 35.92
N THR A 284 -21.70 -3.05 36.40
CA THR A 284 -22.47 -3.99 35.59
C THR A 284 -23.77 -3.32 35.16
N SER A 285 -24.15 -3.47 33.90
CA SER A 285 -25.48 -3.07 33.39
C SER A 285 -26.17 -4.27 32.77
N ASN A 286 -27.38 -4.57 33.22
CA ASN A 286 -28.13 -5.73 32.73
C ASN A 286 -29.04 -5.41 31.55
N THR A 287 -29.25 -4.13 31.27
CA THR A 287 -30.26 -3.66 30.30
C THR A 287 -29.71 -2.67 29.29
N SER A 288 -28.51 -2.12 29.48
CA SER A 288 -27.93 -1.11 28.59
C SER A 288 -26.39 -1.14 28.66
N ALA A 289 -25.74 -0.14 28.06
CA ALA A 289 -24.30 0.08 28.20
C ALA A 289 -23.97 0.67 29.60
N PRO A 290 -22.94 0.17 30.31
CA PRO A 290 -22.40 0.81 31.51
C PRO A 290 -22.00 2.28 31.31
N LEU A 291 -21.46 2.64 30.15
CA LEU A 291 -21.23 4.04 29.75
C LEU A 291 -21.90 4.28 28.39
N TYR A 292 -22.89 5.18 28.37
CA TYR A 292 -23.60 5.58 27.16
C TYR A 292 -23.51 7.10 26.96
N VAL A 293 -22.75 7.53 25.96
CA VAL A 293 -22.71 8.93 25.51
C VAL A 293 -23.71 9.09 24.38
N MET A 294 -24.86 9.68 24.70
CA MET A 294 -25.94 10.00 23.76
C MET A 294 -25.64 11.28 22.98
N GLN A 295 -25.11 12.29 23.67
CA GLN A 295 -24.77 13.58 23.10
C GLN A 295 -23.71 14.30 23.97
N ALA A 296 -22.67 14.85 23.35
CA ALA A 296 -21.74 15.86 23.87
C ALA A 296 -20.87 16.44 22.74
N ASP A 297 -20.29 17.64 22.87
CA ASP A 297 -19.20 18.06 21.94
C ASP A 297 -18.00 17.10 22.02
N LYS A 298 -17.66 16.69 23.24
CA LYS A 298 -16.61 15.71 23.48
C LYS A 298 -16.72 15.10 24.87
N VAL A 299 -16.42 13.81 24.96
CA VAL A 299 -16.17 13.13 26.22
C VAL A 299 -14.70 12.71 26.34
N VAL A 300 -14.08 13.00 27.49
CA VAL A 300 -12.78 12.46 27.87
C VAL A 300 -12.95 11.61 29.12
N VAL A 301 -12.48 10.37 29.05
CA VAL A 301 -12.43 9.43 30.18
C VAL A 301 -10.98 9.31 30.64
N THR A 302 -10.68 9.85 31.81
CA THR A 302 -9.36 9.72 32.45
C THR A 302 -9.36 8.55 33.43
N LEU A 303 -8.50 7.56 33.16
CA LEU A 303 -8.25 6.44 34.07
C LEU A 303 -7.30 6.91 35.18
N ALA A 304 -7.83 7.13 36.39
CA ALA A 304 -7.05 7.64 37.50
C ALA A 304 -5.90 6.69 37.87
N ALA A 305 -4.73 7.27 38.16
CA ALA A 305 -3.52 6.52 38.43
C ALA A 305 -3.70 5.52 39.59
N GLY A 306 -3.20 4.29 39.40
CA GLY A 306 -3.24 3.24 40.42
C GLY A 306 -4.63 2.63 40.66
N THR A 307 -5.64 3.00 39.86
CA THR A 307 -6.99 2.42 39.97
C THR A 307 -7.25 1.39 38.89
N THR A 308 -8.15 0.47 39.19
CA THR A 308 -8.73 -0.48 38.23
C THR A 308 -10.20 -0.17 38.09
N ASN A 309 -10.64 -0.03 36.85
CA ASN A 309 -12.01 0.24 36.48
C ASN A 309 -12.54 -0.95 35.67
N THR A 310 -13.78 -1.37 35.90
CA THR A 310 -14.41 -2.49 35.21
C THR A 310 -15.79 -2.10 34.72
N LEU A 311 -16.05 -2.29 33.44
CA LEU A 311 -17.38 -2.14 32.84
C LEU A 311 -17.82 -3.49 32.27
N THR A 312 -19.06 -3.86 32.50
CA THR A 312 -19.62 -5.15 32.04
C THR A 312 -21.07 -4.97 31.64
N ASP A 313 -21.41 -5.29 30.40
CA ASP A 313 -22.80 -5.36 29.96
C ASP A 313 -23.36 -6.80 30.11
N SER A 314 -24.64 -6.98 29.77
CA SER A 314 -25.27 -8.31 29.69
C SER A 314 -25.30 -8.79 28.25
N ALA A 315 -25.51 -10.09 28.04
CA ALA A 315 -25.73 -10.65 26.71
C ALA A 315 -27.06 -10.22 26.04
N ASN A 316 -27.89 -9.41 26.70
CA ASN A 316 -29.17 -8.97 26.16
C ASN A 316 -29.41 -7.50 26.55
N LEU A 317 -29.25 -6.59 25.59
CA LEU A 317 -29.58 -5.17 25.81
C LEU A 317 -31.05 -4.87 25.53
N VAL A 318 -31.55 -3.84 26.22
CA VAL A 318 -32.90 -3.29 26.02
C VAL A 318 -32.74 -1.92 25.39
N TYR A 319 -33.16 -1.81 24.13
CA TYR A 319 -33.14 -0.54 23.41
C TYR A 319 -34.29 0.37 23.87
N THR A 320 -33.99 1.66 24.04
CA THR A 320 -35.03 2.67 24.25
C THR A 320 -35.84 2.91 22.98
N ASP A 321 -35.21 2.76 21.82
CA ASP A 321 -35.84 2.71 20.50
C ASP A 321 -35.31 1.49 19.74
N ALA A 322 -36.20 0.53 19.47
CA ALA A 322 -35.85 -0.69 18.77
C ALA A 322 -35.48 -0.47 17.30
N ALA A 323 -35.79 0.70 16.71
CA ALA A 323 -35.40 1.03 15.34
C ALA A 323 -33.94 1.48 15.23
N GLU A 324 -33.36 2.00 16.32
CA GLU A 324 -31.99 2.54 16.34
C GLU A 324 -30.94 1.48 16.67
N GLU A 325 -31.33 0.38 17.32
CA GLU A 325 -30.44 -0.72 17.75
C GLU A 325 -29.23 -0.25 18.57
N GLU A 326 -29.44 0.78 19.42
CA GLU A 326 -28.41 1.42 20.23
C GLU A 326 -28.78 1.48 21.74
N PRO A 327 -27.79 1.40 22.64
CA PRO A 327 -26.36 1.25 22.38
C PRO A 327 -25.96 -0.16 21.93
N SER A 328 -24.95 -0.28 21.05
CA SER A 328 -24.45 -1.55 20.51
C SER A 328 -23.09 -1.97 21.10
N ALA A 329 -22.69 -1.38 22.23
CA ALA A 329 -21.42 -1.66 22.90
C ALA A 329 -21.48 -1.44 24.43
N THR A 330 -20.57 -2.07 25.19
CA THR A 330 -20.43 -1.83 26.65
C THR A 330 -20.04 -0.37 26.95
N VAL A 331 -19.17 0.21 26.13
CA VAL A 331 -18.96 1.65 26.07
C VAL A 331 -19.42 2.13 24.69
N PHE A 332 -20.49 2.90 24.66
CA PHE A 332 -21.05 3.38 23.41
C PHE A 332 -21.11 4.91 23.41
N SER A 333 -20.58 5.53 22.35
CA SER A 333 -20.60 6.97 22.16
C SER A 333 -21.11 7.34 20.78
N LYS A 334 -22.07 8.26 20.73
CA LYS A 334 -22.50 8.88 19.49
C LYS A 334 -21.53 9.96 19.00
N ASP A 335 -20.79 10.59 19.90
CA ASP A 335 -19.83 11.67 19.59
C ASP A 335 -18.38 11.29 19.92
N ASP A 336 -17.45 12.20 19.63
CA ASP A 336 -16.01 12.11 19.91
C ASP A 336 -15.71 11.61 21.34
N LEU A 337 -14.96 10.51 21.43
CA LEU A 337 -14.58 9.88 22.68
C LEU A 337 -13.06 9.77 22.80
N THR A 338 -12.53 10.04 23.99
CA THR A 338 -11.10 9.91 24.26
C THR A 338 -10.84 9.26 25.60
N PHE A 339 -9.87 8.35 25.64
CA PHE A 339 -9.36 7.76 26.86
C PHE A 339 -7.91 8.19 27.12
N ASN A 340 -7.61 8.60 28.35
CA ASN A 340 -6.27 8.95 28.78
C ASN A 340 -6.03 8.55 30.25
N GLY A 341 -4.87 8.92 30.81
CA GLY A 341 -4.48 8.54 32.17
C GLY A 341 -3.71 7.22 32.21
N THR A 342 -3.31 6.80 33.42
CA THR A 342 -2.41 5.65 33.65
C THR A 342 -3.06 4.50 34.41
N GLY A 343 -4.33 4.63 34.77
CA GLY A 343 -5.11 3.55 35.38
C GLY A 343 -5.41 2.40 34.41
N THR A 344 -6.10 1.39 34.95
CA THR A 344 -6.55 0.22 34.20
C THR A 344 -8.04 0.29 33.90
N LEU A 345 -8.45 -0.12 32.70
CA LEU A 345 -9.84 -0.36 32.32
C LEU A 345 -10.02 -1.78 31.78
N THR A 346 -10.92 -2.54 32.40
CA THR A 346 -11.41 -3.83 31.90
C THR A 346 -12.81 -3.63 31.32
N VAL A 347 -13.02 -4.05 30.08
CA VAL A 347 -14.33 -4.02 29.40
C VAL A 347 -14.72 -5.46 29.07
N ASN A 348 -15.86 -5.91 29.61
CA ASN A 348 -16.44 -7.22 29.31
C ASN A 348 -17.76 -7.01 28.55
N ALA A 349 -17.68 -7.11 27.22
CA ALA A 349 -18.82 -7.03 26.33
C ALA A 349 -19.35 -8.41 26.01
N ASN A 350 -20.47 -8.72 26.64
CA ASN A 350 -21.21 -9.96 26.50
C ASN A 350 -22.33 -9.84 25.46
N PHE A 351 -22.75 -8.61 25.10
CA PHE A 351 -23.76 -8.38 24.06
C PHE A 351 -23.18 -8.39 22.66
N ASN A 352 -22.26 -7.45 22.42
CA ASN A 352 -21.70 -7.15 21.10
C ASN A 352 -20.31 -6.51 21.28
N ASN A 353 -20.15 -5.24 20.90
CA ASN A 353 -18.87 -4.55 20.87
C ASN A 353 -18.39 -4.11 22.26
N ALA A 354 -17.07 -4.01 22.47
CA ALA A 354 -16.55 -3.48 23.72
C ALA A 354 -16.59 -1.96 23.81
N ILE A 355 -15.91 -1.26 22.89
CA ILE A 355 -15.88 0.20 22.84
C ILE A 355 -16.25 0.62 21.43
N GLN A 356 -17.32 1.39 21.28
CA GLN A 356 -17.76 1.91 19.99
C GLN A 356 -18.06 3.41 20.07
N CYS A 357 -17.46 4.15 19.15
CA CYS A 357 -17.68 5.58 18.94
C CYS A 357 -18.15 5.80 17.50
N LYS A 358 -19.24 6.55 17.31
CA LYS A 358 -19.77 6.88 15.97
C LYS A 358 -19.03 8.03 15.27
N ASP A 359 -18.03 8.61 15.92
CA ASP A 359 -17.11 9.61 15.39
C ASP A 359 -15.64 9.19 15.64
N LYS A 360 -14.79 10.07 16.18
CA LYS A 360 -13.36 9.83 16.39
C LYS A 360 -13.11 9.25 17.77
N LEU A 361 -12.54 8.04 17.79
CA LEU A 361 -12.08 7.40 19.02
C LEU A 361 -10.57 7.57 19.18
N LYS A 362 -10.14 8.12 20.33
CA LYS A 362 -8.72 8.31 20.64
C LYS A 362 -8.32 7.61 21.93
N MET A 363 -7.28 6.79 21.85
CA MET A 363 -6.69 6.05 22.95
C MET A 363 -5.29 6.61 23.22
N ILE A 364 -5.17 7.50 24.19
CA ILE A 364 -3.95 8.28 24.43
C ILE A 364 -2.94 7.49 25.26
N SER A 365 -3.42 6.87 26.35
CA SER A 365 -2.63 6.12 27.31
C SER A 365 -3.53 5.24 28.17
N GLY A 366 -2.94 4.40 29.04
CA GLY A 366 -3.68 3.55 29.98
C GLY A 366 -3.36 2.07 29.79
N THR A 367 -3.96 1.22 30.61
CA THR A 367 -3.91 -0.24 30.46
C THR A 367 -5.32 -0.79 30.23
N TYR A 368 -5.52 -1.53 29.14
CA TYR A 368 -6.83 -1.99 28.69
C TYR A 368 -6.88 -3.51 28.59
N PHE A 369 -7.91 -4.10 29.19
CA PHE A 369 -8.28 -5.50 29.02
C PHE A 369 -9.67 -5.55 28.35
N ILE A 370 -9.71 -5.90 27.08
CA ILE A 370 -10.91 -5.89 26.26
C ILE A 370 -11.32 -7.32 25.96
N ASN A 371 -12.49 -7.74 26.43
CA ASN A 371 -13.12 -9.00 26.11
C ASN A 371 -14.46 -8.70 25.43
N SER A 372 -14.66 -9.14 24.19
CA SER A 372 -15.90 -8.94 23.45
C SER A 372 -16.33 -10.19 22.68
N VAL A 373 -17.64 -10.39 22.59
CA VAL A 373 -18.30 -11.42 21.77
C VAL A 373 -18.55 -10.97 20.32
N ASP A 374 -18.06 -9.79 19.95
CA ASP A 374 -18.05 -9.26 18.59
C ASP A 374 -16.75 -8.44 18.43
N ASP A 375 -16.82 -7.16 18.07
CA ASP A 375 -15.66 -6.31 17.85
C ASP A 375 -15.13 -5.64 19.13
N GLY A 376 -13.84 -5.35 19.15
CA GLY A 376 -13.14 -4.77 20.30
C GLY A 376 -13.30 -3.24 20.37
N ILE A 377 -12.41 -2.53 19.70
CA ILE A 377 -12.30 -1.07 19.74
C ILE A 377 -12.67 -0.49 18.39
N ILE A 378 -13.76 0.28 18.34
CA ILE A 378 -14.36 0.75 17.09
C ILE A 378 -14.54 2.26 17.13
N GLY A 379 -14.02 2.94 16.12
CA GLY A 379 -14.29 4.36 15.86
C GLY A 379 -14.71 4.53 14.42
N LYS A 380 -15.91 5.07 14.17
CA LYS A 380 -16.43 5.20 12.81
C LYS A 380 -15.46 6.00 11.92
N ASP A 381 -15.08 7.19 12.37
CA ASP A 381 -14.22 8.09 11.59
C ASP A 381 -12.75 7.71 11.69
N CYS A 382 -12.30 7.36 12.89
CA CYS A 382 -10.96 6.83 13.11
C CYS A 382 -10.84 6.14 14.46
N VAL A 383 -9.84 5.25 14.56
CA VAL A 383 -9.24 4.85 15.84
C VAL A 383 -7.80 5.33 15.91
N GLY A 384 -7.51 6.24 16.84
CA GLY A 384 -6.16 6.75 17.07
C GLY A 384 -5.55 6.25 18.36
N ILE A 385 -4.54 5.39 18.27
CA ILE A 385 -3.79 4.88 19.42
C ILE A 385 -2.46 5.63 19.50
N MET A 386 -2.34 6.56 20.45
CA MET A 386 -1.09 7.30 20.68
C MET A 386 -0.09 6.48 21.50
N GLY A 387 -0.58 5.63 22.41
CA GLY A 387 0.22 4.81 23.32
C GLY A 387 -0.66 3.98 24.25
N GLY A 388 -0.06 3.41 25.31
CA GLY A 388 -0.75 2.53 26.27
C GLY A 388 -0.50 1.04 26.03
N THR A 389 -1.13 0.21 26.86
CA THR A 389 -1.01 -1.25 26.81
C THR A 389 -2.39 -1.88 26.66
N TYR A 390 -2.54 -2.80 25.70
CA TYR A 390 -3.83 -3.38 25.32
C TYR A 390 -3.72 -4.90 25.27
N THR A 391 -4.67 -5.59 25.89
CA THR A 391 -4.95 -7.01 25.64
C THR A 391 -6.37 -7.10 25.11
N VAL A 392 -6.52 -7.50 23.84
CA VAL A 392 -7.80 -7.52 23.14
C VAL A 392 -8.14 -8.97 22.74
N LYS A 393 -9.31 -9.41 23.19
CA LYS A 393 -9.87 -10.74 22.91
C LYS A 393 -11.28 -10.56 22.36
N THR A 394 -11.45 -10.95 21.10
CA THR A 394 -12.67 -10.72 20.32
C THR A 394 -13.03 -11.96 19.52
N THR A 395 -14.30 -12.08 19.12
CA THR A 395 -14.70 -13.02 18.06
C THR A 395 -14.90 -12.31 16.73
N GLY A 396 -15.23 -11.02 16.73
CA GLY A 396 -15.12 -10.11 15.60
C GLY A 396 -13.76 -9.41 15.60
N ASP A 397 -13.67 -8.27 14.92
CA ASP A 397 -12.43 -7.51 14.70
C ASP A 397 -11.90 -6.92 15.99
N ALA A 398 -10.58 -6.94 16.21
CA ALA A 398 -10.03 -6.42 17.46
C ALA A 398 -10.00 -4.89 17.50
N ILE A 399 -9.56 -4.24 16.41
CA ILE A 399 -9.52 -2.77 16.27
C ILE A 399 -10.02 -2.40 14.88
N LYS A 400 -11.03 -1.53 14.81
CA LYS A 400 -11.78 -1.28 13.59
C LYS A 400 -12.10 0.20 13.38
N SER A 401 -12.01 0.68 12.14
CA SER A 401 -12.68 1.91 11.71
C SER A 401 -13.57 1.67 10.51
N THR A 402 -14.79 2.21 10.53
CA THR A 402 -15.91 1.70 9.71
C THR A 402 -16.45 2.69 8.69
N SER A 403 -15.90 3.89 8.57
CA SER A 403 -16.39 4.87 7.61
C SER A 403 -15.81 4.60 6.21
N ASP A 404 -16.64 4.19 5.28
CA ASP A 404 -16.31 3.97 3.86
C ASP A 404 -16.79 5.12 2.94
N ASP A 405 -17.47 6.12 3.51
CA ASP A 405 -18.07 7.24 2.79
C ASP A 405 -17.04 8.19 2.11
N ASP A 406 -15.85 8.35 2.70
CA ASP A 406 -14.76 9.21 2.23
C ASP A 406 -13.40 8.71 2.73
N LEU A 407 -12.35 8.87 1.92
CA LEU A 407 -10.99 8.44 2.21
C LEU A 407 -10.29 9.28 3.30
N THR A 408 -10.90 10.41 3.73
CA THR A 408 -10.35 11.24 4.82
C THR A 408 -10.68 10.72 6.22
N VAL A 409 -11.54 9.71 6.30
CA VAL A 409 -12.00 9.00 7.50
C VAL A 409 -11.91 7.48 7.27
N GLY A 410 -12.34 6.67 8.23
CA GLY A 410 -12.29 5.20 8.12
C GLY A 410 -10.92 4.61 8.38
N PHE A 411 -10.07 5.26 9.18
CA PHE A 411 -8.68 4.84 9.34
C PHE A 411 -8.30 4.47 10.77
N VAL A 412 -7.30 3.61 10.88
CA VAL A 412 -6.66 3.29 12.16
C VAL A 412 -5.23 3.80 12.15
N GLU A 413 -4.86 4.57 13.18
CA GLU A 413 -3.47 5.01 13.39
C GLU A 413 -2.92 4.47 14.69
N ILE A 414 -1.83 3.71 14.60
CA ILE A 414 -1.07 3.20 15.74
C ILE A 414 0.23 4.00 15.82
N GLY A 415 0.27 4.99 16.71
CA GLY A 415 1.43 5.84 16.98
C GLY A 415 2.50 5.13 17.79
N ASN A 416 2.10 4.47 18.88
CA ASN A 416 2.98 3.73 19.79
C ASN A 416 2.13 2.80 20.69
N GLY A 417 2.75 2.18 21.70
CA GLY A 417 2.10 1.34 22.69
C GLY A 417 2.46 -0.15 22.53
N THR A 418 1.81 -1.00 23.33
CA THR A 418 1.93 -2.45 23.24
C THR A 418 0.55 -3.07 23.14
N ILE A 419 0.24 -3.68 22.01
CA ILE A 419 -1.08 -4.22 21.68
C ILE A 419 -0.93 -5.72 21.49
N SER A 420 -1.65 -6.51 22.27
CA SER A 420 -1.70 -7.97 22.16
C SER A 420 -3.11 -8.41 21.77
N ILE A 421 -3.25 -9.10 20.64
CA ILE A 421 -4.53 -9.44 20.02
C ILE A 421 -4.69 -10.96 19.88
N SER A 422 -5.89 -11.42 20.22
CA SER A 422 -6.42 -12.73 19.83
C SER A 422 -7.86 -12.54 19.37
N THR A 423 -8.11 -12.73 18.09
CA THR A 423 -9.36 -12.35 17.43
C THR A 423 -9.95 -13.51 16.62
N GLY A 424 -11.25 -13.46 16.35
CA GLY A 424 -11.97 -14.38 15.45
C GLY A 424 -12.22 -13.82 14.04
N ALA A 425 -11.82 -12.58 13.79
CA ALA A 425 -11.84 -11.92 12.48
C ALA A 425 -10.53 -11.13 12.31
N ASP A 426 -10.55 -9.94 11.74
CA ASP A 426 -9.33 -9.17 11.49
C ASP A 426 -8.72 -8.63 12.80
N ALA A 427 -7.39 -8.55 12.88
CA ALA A 427 -6.76 -7.97 14.06
C ALA A 427 -6.81 -6.44 14.04
N VAL A 428 -6.55 -5.82 12.89
CA VAL A 428 -6.69 -4.38 12.69
C VAL A 428 -7.25 -4.10 11.31
N GLN A 429 -8.41 -3.44 11.25
CA GLN A 429 -9.08 -3.08 10.01
C GLN A 429 -9.34 -1.58 9.92
N GLY A 430 -9.07 -0.99 8.77
CA GLY A 430 -9.55 0.34 8.40
C GLY A 430 -10.13 0.34 6.99
N GLU A 431 -11.30 0.94 6.80
CA GLU A 431 -11.92 1.08 5.48
C GLU A 431 -11.05 1.90 4.50
N SER A 432 -10.32 2.91 4.98
CA SER A 432 -9.38 3.66 4.13
C SER A 432 -7.96 3.15 4.27
N TYR A 433 -7.31 3.37 5.42
CA TYR A 433 -5.95 2.91 5.66
C TYR A 433 -5.71 2.50 7.11
N VAL A 434 -4.68 1.67 7.28
CA VAL A 434 -4.05 1.44 8.59
C VAL A 434 -2.64 2.00 8.55
N MET A 435 -2.28 2.84 9.52
CA MET A 435 -0.94 3.42 9.65
C MET A 435 -0.29 3.03 10.97
N VAL A 436 0.84 2.33 10.88
CA VAL A 436 1.71 2.00 12.02
C VAL A 436 2.93 2.91 12.00
N LYS A 437 3.00 3.84 12.95
CA LYS A 437 4.14 4.76 13.12
C LYS A 437 5.16 4.24 14.13
N GLY A 438 4.81 3.25 14.94
CA GLY A 438 5.67 2.70 15.99
C GLY A 438 4.93 1.78 16.96
N GLY A 439 5.59 1.45 18.09
CA GLY A 439 5.05 0.56 19.11
C GLY A 439 5.21 -0.92 18.80
N THR A 440 4.46 -1.77 19.50
CA THR A 440 4.45 -3.22 19.31
C THR A 440 3.03 -3.73 19.11
N VAL A 441 2.79 -4.45 18.02
CA VAL A 441 1.54 -5.17 17.77
C VAL A 441 1.84 -6.66 17.69
N ASN A 442 1.25 -7.43 18.60
CA ASN A 442 1.37 -8.88 18.68
C ASN A 442 0.02 -9.52 18.39
N VAL A 443 -0.18 -9.96 17.15
CA VAL A 443 -1.34 -10.77 16.77
C VAL A 443 -0.97 -12.22 17.00
N THR A 444 -1.43 -12.78 18.13
CA THR A 444 -1.11 -14.15 18.52
C THR A 444 -1.93 -15.19 17.75
N ASN A 445 -3.14 -14.80 17.34
CA ASN A 445 -4.02 -15.54 16.47
C ASN A 445 -5.07 -14.59 15.88
N SER A 446 -5.30 -14.71 14.58
CA SER A 446 -6.46 -14.18 13.86
C SER A 446 -6.96 -15.30 12.94
N SER A 447 -8.28 -15.52 12.88
CA SER A 447 -8.88 -16.46 11.93
C SER A 447 -9.25 -15.85 10.59
N ASP A 448 -8.89 -14.59 10.38
CA ASP A 448 -8.92 -13.89 9.10
C ASP A 448 -7.54 -13.20 8.92
N LYS A 449 -7.51 -11.94 8.50
CA LYS A 449 -6.29 -11.21 8.23
C LYS A 449 -5.69 -10.60 9.49
N GLY A 450 -4.42 -10.21 9.38
CA GLY A 450 -3.71 -9.52 10.44
C GLY A 450 -4.04 -8.04 10.42
N ILE A 451 -3.46 -7.32 9.47
CA ILE A 451 -3.71 -5.90 9.24
C ILE A 451 -4.28 -5.73 7.83
N VAL A 452 -5.45 -5.12 7.71
CA VAL A 452 -6.16 -4.97 6.44
C VAL A 452 -6.70 -3.56 6.23
N ALA A 453 -6.61 -3.06 5.00
CA ALA A 453 -7.28 -1.84 4.59
C ALA A 453 -7.50 -1.72 3.07
N ALA A 454 -8.58 -1.06 2.64
CA ALA A 454 -8.88 -0.99 1.21
C ALA A 454 -7.88 -0.11 0.43
N THR A 455 -7.51 1.07 0.94
CA THR A 455 -6.62 1.99 0.19
C THR A 455 -5.15 1.76 0.51
N GLY A 456 -4.81 1.47 1.77
CA GLY A 456 -3.43 1.12 2.07
C GLY A 456 -3.12 0.69 3.49
N VAL A 457 -2.13 -0.20 3.62
CA VAL A 457 -1.46 -0.48 4.89
C VAL A 457 -0.07 0.14 4.88
N ILE A 458 0.18 1.04 5.83
CA ILE A 458 1.36 1.91 5.88
C ILE A 458 2.16 1.60 7.14
N ILE A 459 3.32 0.97 6.99
CA ILE A 459 4.21 0.58 8.09
C ILE A 459 5.45 1.46 8.04
N LEU A 460 5.50 2.47 8.91
CA LEU A 460 6.62 3.42 8.97
C LEU A 460 7.73 2.95 9.93
N ASP A 461 7.33 2.39 11.08
CA ASP A 461 8.22 1.82 12.09
C ASP A 461 7.42 0.89 13.03
N GLY A 462 8.08 0.32 14.05
CA GLY A 462 7.46 -0.50 15.08
C GLY A 462 7.89 -1.97 15.01
N THR A 463 7.31 -2.79 15.90
CA THR A 463 7.50 -4.24 15.93
C THR A 463 6.17 -4.95 15.75
N LEU A 464 5.99 -5.61 14.62
CA LEU A 464 4.79 -6.37 14.28
C LEU A 464 5.11 -7.86 14.32
N ASN A 465 4.42 -8.60 15.19
CA ASN A 465 4.47 -10.07 15.23
C ASN A 465 3.08 -10.58 14.89
N ILE A 466 2.90 -11.16 13.71
CA ILE A 466 1.57 -11.47 13.16
C ILE A 466 1.45 -12.97 12.89
N THR A 467 0.45 -13.59 13.49
CA THR A 467 0.04 -14.98 13.21
C THR A 467 -1.44 -15.01 12.83
N THR A 468 -1.72 -15.44 11.61
CA THR A 468 -3.05 -15.40 10.97
C THR A 468 -3.32 -16.72 10.24
N THR A 469 -4.60 -17.01 9.96
CA THR A 469 -4.98 -18.10 9.05
C THR A 469 -5.15 -17.66 7.60
N ASP A 470 -5.35 -16.36 7.38
CA ASP A 470 -5.36 -15.71 6.08
C ASP A 470 -4.07 -14.85 5.96
N ASP A 471 -4.09 -13.79 5.15
CA ASP A 471 -2.97 -12.86 4.97
C ASP A 471 -2.57 -12.16 6.26
N ALA A 472 -1.27 -11.99 6.47
CA ALA A 472 -0.80 -11.23 7.63
C ALA A 472 -0.94 -9.71 7.43
N VAL A 473 -0.67 -9.22 6.22
CA VAL A 473 -0.84 -7.81 5.83
C VAL A 473 -1.48 -7.75 4.45
N HIS A 474 -2.65 -7.14 4.34
CA HIS A 474 -3.44 -7.10 3.11
C HIS A 474 -3.90 -5.67 2.77
N SER A 475 -3.85 -5.30 1.49
CA SER A 475 -4.58 -4.12 1.02
C SER A 475 -5.11 -4.27 -0.40
N ASP A 476 -6.31 -3.77 -0.65
CA ASP A 476 -6.90 -3.74 -1.98
C ASP A 476 -6.17 -2.77 -2.96
N ASN A 477 -5.12 -2.08 -2.49
CA ASN A 477 -4.34 -1.20 -3.34
C ASN A 477 -2.85 -1.17 -2.97
N VAL A 478 -2.46 -0.69 -1.79
CA VAL A 478 -1.03 -0.49 -1.46
C VAL A 478 -0.66 -1.03 -0.10
N VAL A 479 0.39 -1.84 -0.05
CA VAL A 479 1.18 -2.03 1.17
C VAL A 479 2.50 -1.28 1.04
N TYR A 480 2.76 -0.36 1.98
CA TYR A 480 3.99 0.42 2.04
C TYR A 480 4.76 0.16 3.33
N VAL A 481 6.04 -0.19 3.22
CA VAL A 481 6.94 -0.42 4.34
C VAL A 481 8.16 0.47 4.22
N SER A 482 8.34 1.41 5.16
CA SER A 482 9.52 2.29 5.21
C SER A 482 10.46 1.99 6.39
N GLY A 483 10.13 1.05 7.26
CA GLY A 483 10.91 0.77 8.46
C GLY A 483 10.29 -0.30 9.36
N GLY A 484 10.80 -0.39 10.60
CA GLY A 484 10.31 -1.34 11.60
C GLY A 484 10.79 -2.79 11.39
N THR A 485 10.26 -3.67 12.24
CA THR A 485 10.45 -5.13 12.18
C THR A 485 9.10 -5.82 12.11
N THR A 486 8.90 -6.62 11.06
CA THR A 486 7.68 -7.38 10.82
C THR A 486 8.01 -8.86 10.75
N THR A 487 7.49 -9.66 11.67
CA THR A 487 7.61 -11.12 11.69
C THR A 487 6.25 -11.76 11.48
N ILE A 488 6.16 -12.63 10.48
CA ILE A 488 4.89 -13.16 9.96
C ILE A 488 4.90 -14.70 9.98
N SER A 489 3.76 -15.26 10.36
CA SER A 489 3.35 -16.64 10.08
C SER A 489 1.89 -16.61 9.61
N ALA A 490 1.68 -16.62 8.31
CA ALA A 490 0.35 -16.60 7.69
C ALA A 490 -0.14 -18.01 7.32
N GLY A 491 -1.45 -18.11 7.09
CA GLY A 491 -2.05 -19.30 6.48
C GLY A 491 -2.17 -19.17 4.97
N ASP A 492 -2.46 -17.95 4.50
CA ASP A 492 -2.36 -17.52 3.11
C ASP A 492 -1.11 -16.64 2.96
N ASP A 493 -1.18 -15.38 2.55
CA ASP A 493 0.02 -14.64 2.17
C ASP A 493 0.73 -13.93 3.31
N GLY A 494 2.04 -13.75 3.11
CA GLY A 494 2.83 -12.92 4.01
C GLY A 494 2.39 -11.46 3.93
N ILE A 495 2.59 -10.85 2.76
CA ILE A 495 2.18 -9.47 2.46
C ILE A 495 1.53 -9.46 1.08
N HIS A 496 0.26 -9.10 1.04
CA HIS A 496 -0.54 -9.03 -0.17
C HIS A 496 -0.98 -7.58 -0.43
N ALA A 497 -0.81 -7.11 -1.67
CA ALA A 497 -1.53 -5.95 -2.16
C ALA A 497 -2.04 -6.18 -3.57
N GLU A 498 -3.33 -5.96 -3.81
CA GLU A 498 -3.94 -6.18 -5.15
C GLU A 498 -3.22 -5.38 -6.25
N ASN A 499 -2.64 -4.23 -5.90
CA ASN A 499 -1.92 -3.38 -6.85
C ASN A 499 -0.43 -3.23 -6.53
N THR A 500 -0.01 -2.78 -5.35
CA THR A 500 1.41 -2.48 -5.10
C THR A 500 1.91 -2.84 -3.70
N VAL A 501 2.97 -3.63 -3.66
CA VAL A 501 3.83 -3.76 -2.48
C VAL A 501 5.10 -2.92 -2.68
N LEU A 502 5.30 -1.90 -1.85
CA LEU A 502 6.46 -1.03 -1.88
C LEU A 502 7.25 -1.11 -0.57
N ILE A 503 8.50 -1.54 -0.65
CA ILE A 503 9.39 -1.72 0.50
C ILE A 503 10.63 -0.85 0.34
N ASP A 504 10.73 0.22 1.13
CA ASP A 504 11.87 1.13 1.16
C ASP A 504 12.95 0.71 2.17
N ALA A 505 12.53 0.17 3.32
CA ALA A 505 13.43 -0.33 4.36
C ALA A 505 12.69 -1.24 5.34
N GLY A 506 13.34 -1.58 6.46
CA GLY A 506 12.80 -2.44 7.52
C GLY A 506 13.33 -3.87 7.47
N THR A 507 12.98 -4.65 8.48
CA THR A 507 13.24 -6.10 8.54
C THR A 507 11.93 -6.84 8.41
N ILE A 508 11.78 -7.65 7.36
CA ILE A 508 10.58 -8.45 7.10
C ILE A 508 10.96 -9.93 7.13
N LYS A 509 10.37 -10.67 8.05
CA LYS A 509 10.61 -12.10 8.23
C LYS A 509 9.31 -12.88 8.13
N ILE A 510 9.05 -13.42 6.95
CA ILE A 510 7.94 -14.34 6.69
C ILE A 510 8.45 -15.75 6.94
N THR A 511 8.01 -16.34 8.04
CA THR A 511 8.43 -17.68 8.48
C THR A 511 7.57 -18.80 7.90
N LYS A 512 6.36 -18.44 7.45
CA LYS A 512 5.38 -19.32 6.82
C LYS A 512 4.36 -18.45 6.09
N SER A 513 3.99 -18.86 4.89
CA SER A 513 2.85 -18.36 4.11
C SER A 513 2.55 -19.32 2.94
N TYR A 514 1.42 -19.13 2.26
CA TYR A 514 1.16 -19.70 0.94
C TYR A 514 2.10 -19.03 -0.06
N GLU A 515 1.96 -17.73 -0.29
CA GLU A 515 2.94 -16.91 -1.00
C GLU A 515 3.64 -15.92 -0.06
N GLY A 516 4.89 -15.55 -0.36
CA GLY A 516 5.62 -14.62 0.50
C GLY A 516 5.13 -13.18 0.37
N LEU A 517 5.38 -12.61 -0.81
CA LEU A 517 4.92 -11.27 -1.20
C LEU A 517 4.09 -11.41 -2.47
N GLU A 518 2.90 -10.82 -2.49
CA GLU A 518 2.01 -10.82 -3.66
C GLU A 518 1.59 -9.40 -4.05
N GLY A 519 1.56 -9.14 -5.36
CA GLY A 519 0.86 -7.98 -5.94
C GLY A 519 1.19 -7.73 -7.40
N LEU A 520 0.42 -6.86 -8.06
CA LEU A 520 0.65 -6.50 -9.47
C LEU A 520 2.02 -5.83 -9.69
N TYR A 521 2.42 -4.99 -8.76
CA TYR A 521 3.73 -4.34 -8.74
C TYR A 521 4.39 -4.58 -7.40
N ILE A 522 5.57 -5.17 -7.41
CA ILE A 522 6.39 -5.31 -6.20
C ILE A 522 7.67 -4.53 -6.42
N THR A 523 7.93 -3.54 -5.56
CA THR A 523 9.16 -2.75 -5.57
C THR A 523 9.89 -2.85 -4.24
N ILE A 524 11.15 -3.26 -4.30
CA ILE A 524 12.04 -3.36 -3.15
C ILE A 524 13.22 -2.40 -3.38
N ASN A 525 13.17 -1.25 -2.70
CA ASN A 525 14.26 -0.27 -2.70
C ASN A 525 15.30 -0.57 -1.62
N GLY A 526 14.92 -1.26 -0.56
CA GLY A 526 15.79 -1.58 0.57
C GLY A 526 15.19 -2.62 1.53
N GLY A 527 15.80 -2.74 2.70
CA GLY A 527 15.36 -3.67 3.77
C GLY A 527 16.11 -5.00 3.82
N ASP A 528 15.84 -5.76 4.87
CA ASP A 528 16.28 -7.15 5.07
C ASP A 528 15.05 -8.05 5.09
N ILE A 529 14.84 -8.78 4.00
CA ILE A 529 13.62 -9.53 3.70
C ILE A 529 13.99 -11.01 3.63
N SER A 530 13.34 -11.84 4.45
CA SER A 530 13.45 -13.29 4.40
C SER A 530 12.08 -13.94 4.30
N VAL A 531 11.92 -14.82 3.32
CA VAL A 531 10.65 -15.47 3.00
C VAL A 531 10.79 -16.99 3.06
N THR A 532 9.84 -17.65 3.72
CA THR A 532 9.59 -19.08 3.60
C THR A 532 8.13 -19.30 3.28
N SER A 533 7.86 -19.86 2.10
CA SER A 533 6.52 -20.05 1.54
C SER A 533 6.29 -21.49 1.07
N SER A 534 5.04 -21.92 1.08
CA SER A 534 4.62 -23.24 0.58
C SER A 534 4.33 -23.27 -0.91
N ASP A 535 4.05 -22.11 -1.50
CA ASP A 535 4.05 -21.90 -2.93
C ASP A 535 5.15 -20.87 -3.25
N ASP A 536 4.82 -19.75 -3.87
CA ASP A 536 5.79 -18.83 -4.44
C ASP A 536 6.45 -17.94 -3.39
N GLY A 537 7.71 -17.61 -3.62
CA GLY A 537 8.46 -16.72 -2.73
C GLY A 537 8.00 -15.27 -2.89
N ILE A 538 7.99 -14.82 -4.14
CA ILE A 538 7.47 -13.53 -4.55
C ILE A 538 6.64 -13.80 -5.79
N ASN A 539 5.33 -13.55 -5.72
CA ASN A 539 4.41 -13.70 -6.82
C ASN A 539 4.01 -12.31 -7.34
N VAL A 540 4.29 -12.04 -8.61
CA VAL A 540 3.93 -10.77 -9.23
C VAL A 540 2.92 -11.01 -10.33
N THR A 541 1.66 -10.75 -10.01
CA THR A 541 0.51 -11.14 -10.82
C THR A 541 -0.58 -10.07 -10.79
N ASP A 542 -1.42 -10.03 -11.82
CA ASP A 542 -2.58 -9.14 -11.89
C ASP A 542 -3.86 -9.76 -11.29
N GLY A 543 -3.72 -10.88 -10.59
CA GLY A 543 -4.82 -11.68 -10.03
C GLY A 543 -5.73 -12.30 -11.10
N SER A 544 -5.45 -12.09 -12.39
CA SER A 544 -6.28 -12.59 -13.47
C SER A 544 -5.87 -14.03 -13.80
N SER A 545 -6.71 -14.98 -13.39
CA SER A 545 -6.66 -16.37 -13.84
C SER A 545 -7.01 -16.54 -15.33
N THR A 546 -6.95 -15.47 -16.15
CA THR A 546 -7.14 -15.60 -17.59
C THR A 546 -5.90 -16.23 -18.21
N GLU A 547 -5.89 -17.56 -18.19
CA GLU A 547 -5.01 -18.43 -18.96
C GLU A 547 -4.71 -17.81 -20.33
N ALA A 548 -3.50 -17.29 -20.50
CA ALA A 548 -3.05 -16.82 -21.79
C ALA A 548 -3.15 -17.99 -22.77
N MET A 549 -4.01 -17.87 -23.79
CA MET A 549 -4.16 -18.93 -24.78
C MET A 549 -2.81 -19.21 -25.45
N PRO A 550 -2.48 -20.47 -25.79
CA PRO A 550 -1.22 -20.81 -26.43
C PRO A 550 -0.99 -19.97 -27.70
N GLY A 551 0.05 -19.12 -27.67
CA GLY A 551 0.39 -18.21 -28.77
C GLY A 551 -0.06 -16.75 -28.60
N GLN A 552 -0.71 -16.42 -27.49
CA GLN A 552 -0.87 -15.03 -27.06
C GLN A 552 0.36 -14.66 -26.20
N THR A 553 1.19 -13.73 -26.66
CA THR A 553 2.16 -13.09 -25.79
C THR A 553 1.37 -12.32 -24.74
N GLY A 554 1.37 -12.79 -23.50
CA GLY A 554 0.80 -12.04 -22.39
C GLY A 554 1.42 -10.65 -22.38
N THR A 555 0.59 -9.61 -22.46
CA THR A 555 1.05 -8.22 -22.31
C THR A 555 1.27 -7.90 -20.82
N GLY A 556 1.73 -8.90 -20.06
CA GLY A 556 1.77 -8.88 -18.60
C GLY A 556 2.47 -7.63 -18.09
N THR A 557 1.67 -6.73 -17.51
CA THR A 557 2.15 -5.47 -16.94
C THR A 557 2.78 -5.66 -15.57
N ALA A 558 2.62 -6.86 -14.99
CA ALA A 558 3.20 -7.26 -13.73
C ALA A 558 4.72 -6.99 -13.70
N MET A 559 5.20 -6.36 -12.64
CA MET A 559 6.60 -5.96 -12.55
C MET A 559 7.17 -6.12 -11.14
N LEU A 560 8.22 -6.94 -11.05
CA LEU A 560 9.12 -6.99 -9.89
C LEU A 560 10.29 -6.02 -10.12
N THR A 561 10.48 -5.06 -9.21
CA THR A 561 11.58 -4.09 -9.25
C THR A 561 12.46 -4.21 -8.01
N LEU A 562 13.73 -4.53 -8.21
CA LEU A 562 14.73 -4.79 -7.17
C LEU A 562 15.85 -3.75 -7.25
N ASN A 563 15.75 -2.67 -6.45
CA ASN A 563 16.72 -1.57 -6.48
C ASN A 563 17.78 -1.68 -5.38
N GLY A 564 17.49 -2.39 -4.28
CA GLY A 564 18.38 -2.49 -3.13
C GLY A 564 17.94 -3.53 -2.12
N GLY A 565 18.54 -3.48 -0.93
CA GLY A 565 18.23 -4.39 0.18
C GLY A 565 18.82 -5.81 0.02
N THR A 566 18.43 -6.68 0.94
CA THR A 566 18.72 -8.12 0.91
C THR A 566 17.39 -8.89 0.89
N VAL A 567 17.24 -9.78 -0.08
CA VAL A 567 16.06 -10.63 -0.25
C VAL A 567 16.52 -12.09 -0.26
N VAL A 568 16.06 -12.87 0.73
CA VAL A 568 16.35 -14.30 0.86
C VAL A 568 15.05 -15.07 0.76
N VAL A 569 14.91 -15.89 -0.29
CA VAL A 569 13.70 -16.65 -0.56
C VAL A 569 13.95 -18.14 -0.36
N ASN A 570 13.01 -18.81 0.29
CA ASN A 570 12.95 -20.26 0.43
C ASN A 570 11.52 -20.75 0.09
N ALA A 571 11.24 -20.86 -1.20
CA ALA A 571 9.92 -21.14 -1.76
C ALA A 571 9.80 -22.60 -2.21
N SER A 572 8.66 -23.24 -1.95
CA SER A 572 8.39 -24.61 -2.43
C SER A 572 7.73 -24.63 -3.81
N GLY A 573 7.04 -23.52 -4.13
CA GLY A 573 6.71 -23.04 -5.45
C GLY A 573 7.90 -22.36 -6.14
N ASP A 574 7.61 -21.46 -7.05
CA ASP A 574 8.58 -20.62 -7.74
C ASP A 574 9.28 -19.65 -6.78
N GLY A 575 10.57 -19.42 -7.05
CA GLY A 575 11.37 -18.54 -6.21
C GLY A 575 10.96 -17.08 -6.34
N LEU A 576 11.22 -16.53 -7.53
CA LEU A 576 10.66 -15.26 -7.99
C LEU A 576 9.76 -15.62 -9.17
N ASP A 577 8.46 -15.39 -9.04
CA ASP A 577 7.49 -15.54 -10.11
C ASP A 577 6.97 -14.17 -10.54
N ALA A 578 6.96 -13.92 -11.84
CA ALA A 578 6.39 -12.73 -12.41
C ALA A 578 5.69 -13.06 -13.72
N ASN A 579 4.36 -12.90 -13.75
CA ASN A 579 3.54 -12.91 -14.97
C ASN A 579 3.80 -11.70 -15.88
N GLY A 580 4.98 -11.10 -15.78
CA GLY A 580 5.47 -9.98 -16.56
C GLY A 580 6.99 -9.92 -16.51
N SER A 581 7.56 -8.83 -16.03
CA SER A 581 9.02 -8.63 -16.03
C SER A 581 9.62 -8.47 -14.64
N ILE A 582 10.90 -8.74 -14.54
CA ILE A 582 11.73 -8.47 -13.38
C ILE A 582 12.82 -7.48 -13.79
N THR A 583 13.07 -6.47 -12.96
CA THR A 583 14.22 -5.57 -13.10
C THR A 583 15.03 -5.55 -11.83
N MET A 584 16.35 -5.60 -11.96
CA MET A 584 17.28 -5.53 -10.84
C MET A 584 18.38 -4.53 -11.12
N THR A 585 18.46 -3.47 -10.31
CA THR A 585 19.47 -2.40 -10.41
C THR A 585 20.46 -2.42 -9.25
N GLY A 586 20.14 -3.12 -8.16
CA GLY A 586 20.99 -3.23 -6.98
C GLY A 586 20.51 -4.30 -6.00
N GLY A 587 21.11 -4.30 -4.80
CA GLY A 587 20.75 -5.23 -3.73
C GLY A 587 21.36 -6.64 -3.87
N THR A 588 20.92 -7.53 -2.98
CA THR A 588 21.32 -8.95 -2.96
C THR A 588 20.06 -9.82 -2.94
N VAL A 589 19.93 -10.72 -3.90
CA VAL A 589 18.79 -11.64 -4.04
C VAL A 589 19.30 -13.07 -4.06
N LEU A 590 18.84 -13.86 -3.09
CA LEU A 590 19.28 -15.23 -2.85
C LEU A 590 18.07 -16.14 -2.79
N VAL A 591 17.99 -17.09 -3.71
CA VAL A 591 16.81 -17.94 -3.84
C VAL A 591 17.20 -19.41 -3.63
N SER A 592 16.59 -20.01 -2.62
CA SER A 592 16.52 -21.45 -2.42
C SER A 592 15.25 -21.94 -3.12
N GLY A 593 15.36 -22.07 -4.44
CA GLY A 593 14.25 -22.42 -5.33
C GLY A 593 13.83 -23.88 -5.21
N PRO A 594 12.75 -24.24 -5.91
CA PRO A 594 12.03 -25.49 -5.67
C PRO A 594 12.88 -26.71 -6.00
N THR A 595 12.56 -27.79 -5.30
CA THR A 595 13.16 -29.12 -5.56
C THR A 595 12.40 -29.89 -6.64
N ASN A 596 11.21 -29.42 -7.01
CA ASN A 596 10.36 -30.01 -8.03
C ASN A 596 10.73 -29.44 -9.42
N ASN A 597 10.47 -30.20 -10.50
CA ASN A 597 10.82 -29.79 -11.88
C ASN A 597 9.70 -29.03 -12.59
N GLY A 598 8.53 -28.85 -11.96
CA GLY A 598 7.41 -28.08 -12.48
C GLY A 598 7.56 -26.58 -12.27
N ASN A 599 8.43 -26.18 -11.33
CA ASN A 599 8.69 -24.79 -10.94
C ASN A 599 10.21 -24.50 -11.01
N GLY A 600 10.56 -23.23 -11.05
CA GLY A 600 11.90 -22.65 -11.17
C GLY A 600 12.32 -21.79 -9.98
N ALA A 601 13.63 -21.57 -9.85
CA ALA A 601 14.13 -20.57 -8.90
C ALA A 601 13.86 -19.13 -9.40
N LEU A 602 13.65 -18.99 -10.71
CA LEU A 602 13.24 -17.81 -11.43
C LEU A 602 12.18 -18.27 -12.42
N ASP A 603 11.02 -17.64 -12.41
CA ASP A 603 9.99 -17.75 -13.43
C ASP A 603 9.54 -16.34 -13.82
N TYR A 604 9.50 -16.08 -15.12
CA TYR A 604 9.02 -14.80 -15.63
C TYR A 604 8.61 -14.90 -17.10
N ASP A 605 7.50 -14.27 -17.45
CA ASP A 605 6.94 -14.36 -18.79
C ASP A 605 7.71 -13.53 -19.84
N ASN A 606 8.17 -12.34 -19.46
CA ASN A 606 8.74 -11.37 -20.40
C ASN A 606 10.26 -11.29 -20.30
N GLN A 607 10.80 -10.47 -19.38
CA GLN A 607 12.23 -10.26 -19.26
C GLN A 607 12.66 -10.14 -17.80
N PHE A 608 13.84 -10.67 -17.49
CA PHE A 608 14.57 -10.33 -16.28
C PHE A 608 15.84 -9.55 -16.62
N ILE A 609 15.81 -8.23 -16.44
CA ILE A 609 16.90 -7.32 -16.77
C ILE A 609 17.73 -7.00 -15.53
N ILE A 610 19.03 -7.29 -15.57
CA ILE A 610 19.97 -7.00 -14.48
C ILE A 610 20.97 -5.93 -14.93
N SER A 611 21.07 -4.86 -14.14
CA SER A 611 22.03 -3.78 -14.35
C SER A 611 22.96 -3.55 -13.14
N GLY A 612 22.63 -4.13 -11.99
CA GLY A 612 23.46 -4.10 -10.78
C GLY A 612 22.96 -5.07 -9.70
N GLY A 613 23.77 -5.26 -8.67
CA GLY A 613 23.48 -6.14 -7.53
C GLY A 613 24.06 -7.55 -7.66
N ILE A 614 23.67 -8.43 -6.72
CA ILE A 614 24.05 -9.85 -6.66
C ILE A 614 22.80 -10.71 -6.73
N LEU A 615 22.75 -11.63 -7.69
CA LEU A 615 21.75 -12.69 -7.79
C LEU A 615 22.43 -14.06 -7.65
N MET A 616 21.94 -14.90 -6.74
CA MET A 616 22.21 -16.35 -6.75
C MET A 616 20.91 -17.11 -6.52
N ALA A 617 20.36 -17.67 -7.59
CA ALA A 617 19.11 -18.43 -7.55
C ALA A 617 19.38 -19.91 -7.85
N ALA A 618 19.35 -20.74 -6.81
CA ALA A 618 19.63 -22.17 -6.90
C ALA A 618 18.31 -22.96 -6.90
N GLY A 619 18.16 -23.94 -7.79
CA GLY A 619 16.93 -24.72 -7.89
C GLY A 619 17.07 -26.00 -8.69
N SER A 620 15.93 -26.60 -9.03
CA SER A 620 15.85 -27.76 -9.93
C SER A 620 16.33 -27.43 -11.36
N ALA A 621 16.40 -28.44 -12.23
CA ALA A 621 16.82 -28.26 -13.63
C ALA A 621 15.65 -28.18 -14.61
N GLY A 622 14.42 -28.52 -14.18
CA GLY A 622 13.25 -28.65 -15.06
C GLY A 622 12.86 -27.33 -15.73
N MET A 623 12.60 -26.31 -14.92
CA MET A 623 12.19 -24.96 -15.35
C MET A 623 13.32 -23.94 -15.11
N ALA A 624 14.58 -24.36 -15.23
CA ALA A 624 15.70 -23.48 -14.92
C ALA A 624 15.84 -22.36 -15.96
N MET A 625 15.64 -21.12 -15.53
CA MET A 625 15.80 -19.92 -16.35
C MET A 625 17.06 -19.13 -15.97
N ALA A 626 17.62 -18.42 -16.95
CA ALA A 626 18.70 -17.46 -16.78
C ALA A 626 18.16 -16.06 -17.06
N PRO A 627 18.72 -14.98 -16.48
CA PRO A 627 18.33 -13.62 -16.81
C PRO A 627 18.40 -13.29 -18.31
N SER A 628 17.73 -12.22 -18.74
CA SER A 628 17.62 -11.83 -20.15
C SER A 628 18.91 -11.21 -20.71
N THR A 629 19.18 -11.46 -22.00
CA THR A 629 20.38 -10.98 -22.73
C THR A 629 20.44 -9.46 -22.93
N THR A 630 19.33 -8.76 -22.68
CA THR A 630 19.21 -7.30 -22.67
C THR A 630 19.76 -6.66 -21.39
N SER A 631 20.21 -7.47 -20.42
CA SER A 631 20.93 -7.02 -19.22
C SER A 631 22.23 -6.28 -19.55
N THR A 632 22.70 -5.42 -18.63
CA THR A 632 24.02 -4.78 -18.74
C THR A 632 25.04 -5.38 -17.77
N GLN A 633 24.58 -6.04 -16.71
CA GLN A 633 25.43 -6.84 -15.83
C GLN A 633 25.45 -8.29 -16.31
N ALA A 634 26.65 -8.88 -16.38
CA ALA A 634 26.79 -10.23 -16.88
C ALA A 634 26.20 -11.27 -15.91
N SER A 635 25.67 -12.35 -16.46
CA SER A 635 25.09 -13.46 -15.72
C SER A 635 25.36 -14.80 -16.40
N PHE A 636 25.14 -15.88 -15.66
CA PHE A 636 25.19 -17.23 -16.22
C PHE A 636 24.25 -18.20 -15.49
N LEU A 637 23.78 -19.22 -16.20
CA LEU A 637 23.11 -20.38 -15.62
C LEU A 637 24.03 -21.58 -15.69
N ALA A 638 24.40 -22.10 -14.52
CA ALA A 638 25.24 -23.28 -14.38
C ALA A 638 24.38 -24.49 -13.99
N SER A 639 24.65 -25.64 -14.62
CA SER A 639 24.07 -26.93 -14.24
C SER A 639 25.15 -27.82 -13.62
N TYR A 640 24.78 -28.57 -12.61
CA TYR A 640 25.63 -29.57 -11.96
C TYR A 640 25.37 -30.95 -12.58
N SER A 641 26.40 -31.77 -12.68
CA SER A 641 26.29 -33.16 -13.18
C SER A 641 25.48 -34.09 -12.26
N SER A 642 25.31 -33.69 -11.00
CA SER A 642 24.46 -34.34 -10.02
C SER A 642 23.77 -33.30 -9.15
N THR A 643 22.62 -33.64 -8.57
CA THR A 643 21.97 -32.81 -7.55
C THR A 643 22.88 -32.62 -6.35
N GLN A 644 23.02 -31.38 -5.89
CA GLN A 644 23.73 -30.99 -4.69
C GLN A 644 22.78 -31.05 -3.49
N ALA A 645 23.29 -31.47 -2.34
CA ALA A 645 22.49 -31.57 -1.12
C ALA A 645 22.09 -30.18 -0.59
N ALA A 646 20.95 -30.10 0.10
CA ALA A 646 20.59 -28.93 0.88
C ALA A 646 21.73 -28.49 1.81
N ASN A 647 21.90 -27.19 2.00
CA ASN A 647 22.99 -26.57 2.76
C ASN A 647 24.40 -26.82 2.22
N SER A 648 24.53 -27.24 0.95
CA SER A 648 25.82 -27.25 0.26
C SER A 648 26.10 -25.83 -0.26
N VAL A 649 27.03 -25.12 0.39
CA VAL A 649 27.34 -23.72 0.05
C VAL A 649 27.82 -23.62 -1.39
N ILE A 650 27.30 -22.65 -2.14
CA ILE A 650 27.77 -22.25 -3.46
C ILE A 650 28.76 -21.10 -3.26
N ILE A 651 29.97 -21.23 -3.81
CA ILE A 651 31.02 -20.20 -3.70
C ILE A 651 31.50 -19.86 -5.11
N LEU A 652 31.20 -18.65 -5.56
CA LEU A 652 31.64 -18.12 -6.84
C LEU A 652 33.04 -17.52 -6.71
N LYS A 653 33.98 -18.00 -7.51
CA LYS A 653 35.33 -17.45 -7.62
C LYS A 653 35.69 -17.02 -9.03
N ASP A 654 36.48 -15.95 -9.11
CA ASP A 654 37.19 -15.58 -10.34
C ASP A 654 38.45 -16.45 -10.57
N SER A 655 39.09 -16.25 -11.72
CA SER A 655 40.32 -16.96 -12.11
C SER A 655 41.54 -16.64 -11.23
N SER A 656 41.50 -15.56 -10.47
CA SER A 656 42.53 -15.19 -9.49
C SER A 656 42.27 -15.79 -8.11
N GLY A 657 41.14 -16.48 -7.93
CA GLY A 657 40.73 -17.10 -6.67
C GLY A 657 39.97 -16.16 -5.73
N ASN A 658 39.65 -14.94 -6.16
CA ASN A 658 38.83 -14.02 -5.36
C ASN A 658 37.39 -14.51 -5.34
N VAL A 659 36.77 -14.46 -4.16
CA VAL A 659 35.36 -14.82 -4.00
C VAL A 659 34.51 -13.61 -4.34
N LEU A 660 33.58 -13.78 -5.27
CA LEU A 660 32.65 -12.72 -5.67
C LEU A 660 31.33 -12.81 -4.90
N ALA A 661 30.87 -14.02 -4.60
CA ALA A 661 29.69 -14.25 -3.79
C ALA A 661 29.69 -15.67 -3.20
N ALA A 662 29.05 -15.86 -2.04
CA ALA A 662 28.83 -17.16 -1.45
C ALA A 662 27.43 -17.27 -0.83
N PHE A 663 26.72 -18.37 -1.06
CA PHE A 663 25.34 -18.57 -0.64
C PHE A 663 25.14 -19.98 -0.10
N ASN A 664 24.35 -20.11 0.95
CA ASN A 664 23.92 -21.39 1.51
C ASN A 664 22.45 -21.67 1.13
N PRO A 665 22.17 -22.43 0.06
CA PRO A 665 20.79 -22.80 -0.29
C PRO A 665 20.18 -23.71 0.76
N ALA A 666 18.97 -23.38 1.24
CA ALA A 666 18.22 -24.20 2.21
C ALA A 666 17.74 -25.53 1.62
N LYS A 667 17.67 -25.62 0.29
CA LYS A 667 17.13 -26.76 -0.47
C LYS A 667 18.19 -27.41 -1.33
N GLN A 668 17.94 -28.66 -1.73
CA GLN A 668 18.76 -29.32 -2.75
C GLN A 668 18.62 -28.58 -4.10
N TYR A 669 19.67 -28.58 -4.90
CA TYR A 669 19.69 -27.85 -6.17
C TYR A 669 20.52 -28.60 -7.23
N SER A 670 20.17 -28.43 -8.49
CA SER A 670 20.92 -28.96 -9.64
C SER A 670 21.31 -27.87 -10.63
N THR A 671 20.79 -26.65 -10.45
CA THR A 671 21.18 -25.46 -11.21
C THR A 671 21.41 -24.28 -10.29
N VAL A 672 22.16 -23.28 -10.79
CA VAL A 672 22.23 -21.95 -10.18
C VAL A 672 22.34 -20.89 -11.27
N ALA A 673 21.42 -19.93 -11.25
CA ALA A 673 21.52 -18.68 -12.01
C ALA A 673 22.28 -17.64 -11.16
N VAL A 674 23.31 -17.03 -11.75
CA VAL A 674 24.23 -16.15 -11.03
C VAL A 674 24.44 -14.86 -11.80
N SER A 675 24.34 -13.73 -11.11
CA SER A 675 24.89 -12.44 -11.53
C SER A 675 25.57 -11.78 -10.33
N ALA A 676 26.71 -11.12 -10.55
CA ALA A 676 27.43 -10.44 -9.49
C ALA A 676 28.32 -9.32 -10.06
N PRO A 677 28.64 -8.28 -9.29
CA PRO A 677 29.64 -7.29 -9.69
C PRO A 677 30.99 -8.01 -9.89
N GLY A 678 31.70 -7.66 -10.96
CA GLY A 678 32.99 -8.28 -11.31
C GLY A 678 32.90 -9.44 -12.31
N LEU A 679 31.70 -9.90 -12.69
CA LEU A 679 31.54 -10.77 -13.85
C LEU A 679 31.84 -10.01 -15.15
N THR A 680 32.77 -10.53 -15.95
CA THR A 680 33.27 -9.91 -17.19
C THR A 680 33.17 -10.91 -18.34
N VAL A 681 32.59 -10.49 -19.46
CA VAL A 681 32.52 -11.29 -20.69
C VAL A 681 33.95 -11.61 -21.17
N GLY A 682 34.19 -12.87 -21.53
CA GLY A 682 35.49 -13.41 -21.92
C GLY A 682 36.30 -14.02 -20.78
N SER A 683 35.89 -13.82 -19.52
CA SER A 683 36.56 -14.38 -18.34
C SER A 683 35.97 -15.72 -17.90
N THR A 684 36.78 -16.51 -17.20
CA THR A 684 36.40 -17.80 -16.63
C THR A 684 36.21 -17.72 -15.12
N TYR A 685 35.14 -18.35 -14.63
CA TYR A 685 34.75 -18.40 -13.23
C TYR A 685 34.47 -19.84 -12.81
N SER A 686 34.59 -20.12 -11.51
CA SER A 686 34.37 -21.44 -10.95
C SER A 686 33.39 -21.40 -9.79
N LEU A 687 32.45 -22.34 -9.80
CA LEU A 687 31.55 -22.60 -8.68
C LEU A 687 32.11 -23.76 -7.86
N TYR A 688 32.45 -23.46 -6.61
CA TYR A 688 32.84 -24.44 -5.62
C TYR A 688 31.66 -24.79 -4.74
N THR A 689 31.60 -26.04 -4.29
CA THR A 689 30.77 -26.39 -3.13
C THR A 689 31.53 -26.09 -1.85
N GLY A 690 30.80 -25.97 -0.75
CA GLY A 690 31.37 -25.75 0.57
C GLY A 690 30.43 -26.16 1.69
N THR A 691 30.86 -25.90 2.91
CA THR A 691 30.01 -26.06 4.10
C THR A 691 30.03 -24.77 4.90
N THR A 692 29.00 -24.54 5.71
CA THR A 692 28.95 -23.45 6.68
C THR A 692 28.46 -23.98 8.01
N SER A 693 28.88 -23.33 9.10
CA SER A 693 28.28 -23.53 10.42
C SER A 693 27.08 -22.62 10.67
N LYS A 694 26.82 -21.64 9.79
CA LYS A 694 25.61 -20.81 9.87
C LYS A 694 24.39 -21.63 9.48
N THR A 695 23.35 -21.48 10.29
CA THR A 695 22.04 -22.12 10.06
C THR A 695 21.09 -21.24 9.24
N THR A 696 21.41 -19.96 9.08
CA THR A 696 20.60 -19.00 8.30
C THR A 696 21.02 -19.01 6.83
N SER A 697 20.04 -19.09 5.93
CA SER A 697 20.26 -18.80 4.51
C SER A 697 20.53 -17.30 4.34
N GLY A 698 21.53 -16.94 3.56
CA GLY A 698 21.96 -15.56 3.39
C GLY A 698 23.30 -15.47 2.66
N LEU A 699 23.70 -14.24 2.33
CA LEU A 699 25.00 -14.01 1.70
C LEU A 699 26.08 -14.27 2.75
N LEU A 700 26.99 -15.17 2.43
CA LEU A 700 28.08 -15.52 3.32
C LEU A 700 29.30 -14.66 3.01
N VAL A 701 29.97 -14.21 4.06
CA VAL A 701 31.25 -13.50 3.95
C VAL A 701 32.43 -14.41 4.30
N SER A 702 33.64 -13.96 3.97
CA SER A 702 34.87 -14.72 4.23
C SER A 702 34.98 -15.11 5.71
N GLY A 703 35.31 -16.38 5.97
CA GLY A 703 35.35 -16.97 7.31
C GLY A 703 34.06 -17.66 7.75
N GLU A 704 32.94 -17.48 7.04
CA GLU A 704 31.65 -18.11 7.37
C GLU A 704 31.41 -19.44 6.66
N TYR A 705 32.30 -19.83 5.75
CA TYR A 705 32.23 -21.09 5.01
C TYR A 705 33.61 -21.72 4.85
N THR A 706 33.60 -23.03 4.60
CA THR A 706 34.77 -23.77 4.11
C THR A 706 34.61 -24.06 2.63
N VAL A 707 35.71 -23.98 1.88
CA VAL A 707 35.72 -24.26 0.45
C VAL A 707 35.98 -25.74 0.23
N GLY A 708 35.07 -26.41 -0.47
CA GLY A 708 35.20 -27.78 -0.94
C GLY A 708 35.78 -27.86 -2.35
N SER A 709 35.30 -28.82 -3.13
CA SER A 709 35.76 -29.05 -4.50
C SER A 709 35.12 -28.08 -5.50
N SER A 710 35.87 -27.75 -6.56
CA SER A 710 35.30 -27.09 -7.74
C SER A 710 34.36 -28.07 -8.44
N MET A 711 33.14 -27.64 -8.74
CA MET A 711 32.13 -28.47 -9.37
C MET A 711 31.85 -28.06 -10.81
N VAL A 712 31.85 -26.75 -11.08
CA VAL A 712 31.52 -26.20 -12.39
C VAL A 712 32.48 -25.07 -12.73
N THR A 713 32.93 -25.02 -13.99
CA THR A 713 33.68 -23.89 -14.54
C THR A 713 32.89 -23.31 -15.71
N VAL A 714 32.71 -22.00 -15.71
CA VAL A 714 31.93 -21.27 -16.73
C VAL A 714 32.82 -20.18 -17.31
N THR A 715 32.96 -20.16 -18.63
CA THR A 715 33.58 -19.03 -19.34
C THR A 715 32.49 -18.19 -19.95
N LEU A 716 32.37 -16.92 -19.56
CA LEU A 716 31.31 -16.07 -20.08
C LEU A 716 31.58 -15.72 -21.55
N THR A 717 30.68 -16.11 -22.44
CA THR A 717 30.81 -15.88 -23.89
C THR A 717 29.95 -14.72 -24.37
N SER A 718 28.96 -14.32 -23.59
CA SER A 718 28.11 -13.15 -23.81
C SER A 718 27.63 -12.58 -22.48
N ILE A 719 26.79 -11.53 -22.50
CA ILE A 719 26.15 -10.97 -21.30
C ILE A 719 25.46 -12.07 -20.49
N VAL A 720 24.81 -13.03 -21.14
CA VAL A 720 24.24 -14.22 -20.48
C VAL A 720 24.92 -15.47 -21.03
N THR A 721 25.40 -16.34 -20.16
CA THR A 721 26.07 -17.59 -20.55
C THR A 721 25.39 -18.80 -19.92
N GLY A 722 24.98 -19.77 -20.74
CA GLY A 722 24.20 -20.91 -20.25
C GLY A 722 22.72 -20.55 -20.02
N GLY A 723 21.83 -21.51 -20.28
CA GLY A 723 20.38 -21.28 -20.33
C GLY A 723 19.89 -20.92 -21.73
N ASN A 724 18.64 -21.30 -22.02
CA ASN A 724 17.97 -20.98 -23.28
C ASN A 724 17.45 -19.54 -23.15
N GLY A 725 18.24 -18.55 -23.57
CA GLY A 725 17.77 -17.16 -23.63
C GLY A 725 16.46 -17.09 -24.41
N GLY A 726 15.42 -16.53 -23.78
CA GLY A 726 14.01 -16.69 -24.13
C GLY A 726 13.66 -16.69 -25.61
N GLY A 727 12.74 -17.58 -25.98
CA GLY A 727 12.12 -17.65 -27.31
C GLY A 727 11.79 -19.06 -27.77
N GLY A 728 10.75 -19.68 -27.19
CA GLY A 728 10.02 -20.82 -27.76
C GLY A 728 10.73 -22.18 -27.75
N MET A 729 10.24 -23.11 -26.93
CA MET A 729 10.42 -24.55 -27.20
C MET A 729 9.10 -25.16 -27.65
N THR A 730 9.04 -25.54 -28.94
CA THR A 730 8.23 -26.69 -29.35
C THR A 730 8.80 -27.95 -28.67
N PRO A 731 7.99 -28.77 -27.98
CA PRO A 731 8.49 -29.99 -27.36
C PRO A 731 8.72 -31.09 -28.42
N PRO A 732 9.84 -31.83 -28.37
CA PRO A 732 9.95 -33.09 -29.07
C PRO A 732 9.25 -34.19 -28.25
N GLY A 733 8.05 -34.57 -28.68
CA GLY A 733 7.55 -35.94 -28.57
C GLY A 733 6.93 -36.39 -27.24
N GLY A 734 5.60 -36.35 -27.19
CA GLY A 734 4.76 -37.50 -26.81
C GLY A 734 4.85 -38.05 -25.39
N GLY A 735 4.23 -37.36 -24.44
CA GLY A 735 3.87 -37.92 -23.14
C GLY A 735 2.76 -37.08 -22.53
N THR A 736 1.60 -37.68 -22.27
CA THR A 736 0.44 -37.03 -21.67
C THR A 736 0.80 -36.46 -20.29
N THR A 737 0.82 -35.13 -20.17
CA THR A 737 0.89 -34.39 -18.91
C THR A 737 -0.40 -34.58 -18.11
N PRO A 738 -0.36 -34.93 -16.81
CA PRO A 738 -1.45 -34.65 -15.90
C PRO A 738 -1.44 -33.14 -15.55
N PRO A 739 -2.60 -32.51 -15.32
CA PRO A 739 -2.68 -31.09 -15.00
C PRO A 739 -2.11 -30.83 -13.59
N GLY A 740 -1.00 -30.11 -13.51
CA GLY A 740 -0.58 -29.42 -12.29
C GLY A 740 -1.43 -28.15 -12.16
N GLY A 741 -2.02 -27.94 -11.00
CA GLY A 741 -2.90 -26.80 -10.75
C GLY A 741 -2.09 -25.52 -10.66
N ARG A 742 -2.34 -24.62 -11.62
CA ARG A 742 -2.33 -23.18 -11.40
C ARG A 742 -3.65 -22.83 -10.70
N TRP A 743 -3.61 -22.13 -9.59
CA TRP A 743 -4.77 -21.47 -9.00
C TRP A 743 -4.38 -20.07 -8.60
#